data_AF-A0A7C4SGU8-F1
#
_entry.id   AF-A0A7C4SGU8-F1
#
_cell.length_a   1.000
_cell.length_b   1.000
_cell.length_c   1.000
_cell.angle_alpha   90.00
_cell.angle_beta   90.00
_cell.angle_gamma   90.00
#
_symmetry.space_group_name_H-M   'P 1'
#
loop_
_entity.id
_entity.type
_entity.pdbx_description
1 polymer ?
#
loop_
_entity_poly.entity_id
_entity_poly.type
_entity_poly.pdbx_seq_one_letter_code
_entity_poly.pdbx_strand_id
1 'polypeptide(L)'
;MTKAVAWITLALTLLALVAYAEPQTELVVRVSGDPGATNATLFLTLSVGESTWTERCELVGGECTLPVRAEALTIVGARFTDGYAAVRISGVGEASWSGDLFQGFWRPELQVSLILTNQGVEARFRIQPGRVGDKLSLEIEARRVCVVAINTSIAIEGISVFVPSRWRFAAREVDGMFYVIVPQGAQLLLGVSVDEESSIGKLLARIVSYGAAQRPGYWRGLVVACPVTCGDANASLAYFLAKGVRVALESYLASERSLASRIGYDVSAYLEDAEFALITLRESEKAFERGDTEVGKALLERGLAKAASALEALNQAKADSVPSFLFLLTFTLFFSLIVGNIAEKKRGLVATAVFAGLAIAELVLIPYARMAFIFLDPATLQRASPYSLTLSLVTATLGLALVGAFALGAKGTALSDFFWYSVKSMRRRRLKAVLTIATIAVVTAVSGAFLALGSSTVVREETFQSSFSGLSVSRHLTTTMYIFRGMDQANEYIVTESHVPLSQGEVEWLSQKEWVQKVYAVLVGRAVVEHEGSRALAFIVAANATRLDGALLSASLAERLGVSIGSTVSVAGKRVAVAGIFNDTSTVKLADGAPLAELPSAGSMVQGVVIAPVELAPRGAQVYKLLLEGNPPKGLRDSLVRMSYTWSGNMTTSGGAQVTTYVYESYHVCEAGGGSSSCLVIVGEFVQASGVPEFTLVLVLSSMVVAVSLLGSMHERGREYSTASALGASPAYVSAIVLVEGLSYGILGGVAGYVLGQFLQTLLPASAVSVKPSTFSPMLATVIVAIVPSFLGSLIPAREAALRVVPSRLMLRKQAEVRVYEDMAEASVPLRI
;
A
#
# COMPACT_ATOMS: atom_id res chain seq x y z
N MET A 1 -3.50 -67.79 89.72
CA MET A 1 -2.91 -66.76 88.85
C MET A 1 -3.22 -67.05 87.36
N THR A 2 -4.50 -67.13 86.98
CA THR A 2 -4.91 -67.45 85.59
C THR A 2 -6.19 -66.73 85.15
N LYS A 3 -6.63 -65.69 85.90
CA LYS A 3 -7.79 -64.84 85.54
C LYS A 3 -7.47 -63.37 85.29
N ALA A 4 -6.22 -62.94 85.54
CA ALA A 4 -5.77 -61.56 85.28
C ALA A 4 -5.13 -61.37 83.89
N VAL A 5 -4.63 -62.45 83.27
CA VAL A 5 -3.96 -62.38 81.96
C VAL A 5 -4.97 -62.33 80.79
N ALA A 6 -6.17 -62.91 80.96
CA ALA A 6 -7.19 -62.94 79.92
C ALA A 6 -7.89 -61.59 79.67
N TRP A 7 -7.95 -60.71 80.67
CA TRP A 7 -8.51 -59.36 80.50
C TRP A 7 -7.51 -58.40 79.83
N ILE A 8 -6.20 -58.62 80.01
CA ILE A 8 -5.15 -57.81 79.39
C ILE A 8 -5.02 -58.15 77.90
N THR A 9 -5.19 -59.42 77.51
CA THR A 9 -5.17 -59.82 76.09
C THR A 9 -6.43 -59.40 75.33
N LEU A 10 -7.59 -59.33 75.98
CA LEU A 10 -8.81 -58.80 75.35
C LEU A 10 -8.77 -57.27 75.18
N ALA A 11 -8.19 -56.54 76.14
CA ALA A 11 -7.99 -55.10 76.04
C ALA A 11 -6.94 -54.72 74.97
N LEU A 12 -5.83 -55.48 74.87
CA LEU A 12 -4.80 -55.26 73.83
C LEU A 12 -5.25 -55.66 72.42
N THR A 13 -6.17 -56.61 72.27
CA THR A 13 -6.74 -56.97 70.96
C THR A 13 -7.86 -56.02 70.52
N LEU A 14 -8.62 -55.42 71.45
CA LEU A 14 -9.55 -54.31 71.13
C LEU A 14 -8.82 -52.99 70.83
N LEU A 15 -7.65 -52.74 71.43
CA LEU A 15 -6.79 -51.60 71.09
C LEU A 15 -6.00 -51.78 69.77
N ALA A 16 -5.76 -53.03 69.34
CA ALA A 16 -5.12 -53.34 68.05
C ALA A 16 -6.10 -53.44 66.86
N LEU A 17 -7.41 -53.42 67.11
CA LEU A 17 -8.47 -53.31 66.09
C LEU A 17 -8.85 -51.86 65.77
N VAL A 18 -8.30 -50.88 66.49
CA VAL A 18 -8.18 -49.50 65.99
C VAL A 18 -6.98 -49.49 65.03
N ALA A 19 -7.16 -50.16 63.90
CA ALA A 19 -6.23 -50.12 62.79
C ALA A 19 -6.09 -48.66 62.37
N TYR A 20 -4.84 -48.21 62.32
CA TYR A 20 -4.35 -46.97 61.70
C TYR A 20 -5.25 -46.53 60.53
N ALA A 21 -6.19 -45.64 60.80
CA ALA A 21 -6.71 -44.77 59.77
C ALA A 21 -5.59 -43.74 59.53
N GLU A 22 -4.82 -43.92 58.45
CA GLU A 22 -3.96 -42.84 57.94
C GLU A 22 -4.80 -41.55 57.87
N PRO A 23 -4.27 -40.39 58.29
CA PRO A 23 -5.03 -39.15 58.24
C PRO A 23 -5.46 -38.90 56.79
N GLN A 24 -6.76 -39.03 56.52
CA GLN A 24 -7.33 -38.70 55.22
C GLN A 24 -7.33 -37.17 55.10
N THR A 25 -6.41 -36.64 54.32
CA THR A 25 -6.36 -35.21 54.00
C THR A 25 -7.46 -34.93 52.97
N GLU A 26 -8.32 -33.95 53.23
CA GLU A 26 -9.38 -33.57 52.28
C GLU A 26 -8.86 -32.57 51.25
N LEU A 27 -9.14 -32.84 49.97
CA LEU A 27 -8.96 -31.91 48.86
C LEU A 27 -10.30 -31.22 48.55
N VAL A 28 -10.34 -29.91 48.76
CA VAL A 28 -11.47 -29.05 48.39
C VAL A 28 -11.21 -28.46 47.00
N VAL A 29 -12.09 -28.76 46.05
CA VAL A 29 -12.02 -28.24 44.69
C VAL A 29 -13.11 -27.21 44.50
N ARG A 30 -12.73 -26.01 44.06
CA ARG A 30 -13.63 -24.90 43.74
C ARG A 30 -13.61 -24.65 42.25
N VAL A 31 -14.76 -24.73 41.61
CA VAL A 31 -14.97 -24.48 40.18
C VAL A 31 -15.74 -23.18 40.01
N SER A 32 -15.17 -22.29 39.20
CA SER A 32 -15.73 -20.99 38.83
C SER A 32 -15.76 -20.84 37.30
N GLY A 33 -16.43 -19.81 36.77
CA GLY A 33 -16.54 -19.57 35.33
C GLY A 33 -17.98 -19.75 34.85
N ASP A 34 -18.21 -20.62 33.86
CA ASP A 34 -19.54 -20.81 33.29
C ASP A 34 -20.52 -21.44 34.31
N PRO A 35 -21.75 -20.91 34.45
CA PRO A 35 -22.69 -21.39 35.46
C PRO A 35 -23.06 -22.87 35.27
N GLY A 36 -23.07 -23.36 34.03
CA GLY A 36 -23.30 -24.78 33.75
C GLY A 36 -22.17 -25.71 34.21
N ALA A 37 -20.95 -25.22 34.38
CA ALA A 37 -19.82 -26.01 34.87
C ALA A 37 -19.90 -26.27 36.39
N THR A 38 -20.59 -25.40 37.13
CA THR A 38 -20.68 -25.47 38.61
C THR A 38 -21.53 -26.62 39.13
N ASN A 39 -22.32 -27.26 38.26
CA ASN A 39 -23.16 -28.43 38.57
C ASN A 39 -22.76 -29.66 37.73
N ALA A 40 -21.63 -29.61 37.03
CA ALA A 40 -21.16 -30.70 36.19
C ALA A 40 -20.42 -31.78 37.01
N THR A 41 -20.28 -32.99 36.45
CA THR A 41 -19.43 -34.02 37.05
C THR A 41 -17.99 -33.80 36.59
N LEU A 42 -17.06 -33.64 37.55
CA LEU A 42 -15.64 -33.44 37.34
C LEU A 42 -14.87 -34.73 37.62
N PHE A 43 -14.04 -35.17 36.68
CA PHE A 43 -13.09 -36.25 36.87
C PHE A 43 -11.68 -35.67 36.98
N LEU A 44 -11.00 -35.92 38.10
CA LEU A 44 -9.64 -35.45 38.34
C LEU A 44 -8.64 -36.60 38.25
N THR A 45 -7.60 -36.42 37.45
CA THR A 45 -6.49 -37.38 37.35
C THR A 45 -5.39 -36.97 38.31
N LEU A 46 -5.16 -37.81 39.30
CA LEU A 46 -4.24 -37.62 40.42
C LEU A 46 -2.98 -38.45 40.17
N SER A 47 -1.83 -37.93 40.59
CA SER A 47 -0.53 -38.56 40.42
C SER A 47 0.31 -38.47 41.69
N VAL A 48 0.88 -39.62 42.09
CA VAL A 48 1.87 -39.74 43.16
C VAL A 48 3.00 -40.64 42.67
N GLY A 49 4.21 -40.08 42.53
CA GLY A 49 5.33 -40.77 41.91
C GLY A 49 5.04 -41.16 40.46
N GLU A 50 5.11 -42.45 40.13
CA GLU A 50 4.75 -43.00 38.80
C GLU A 50 3.30 -43.52 38.72
N SER A 51 2.58 -43.55 39.84
CA SER A 51 1.18 -44.02 39.88
C SER A 51 0.21 -42.90 39.50
N THR A 52 -0.79 -43.21 38.68
CA THR A 52 -1.86 -42.29 38.28
C THR A 52 -3.22 -42.97 38.39
N TRP A 53 -4.23 -42.25 38.89
CA TRP A 53 -5.62 -42.73 38.96
C TRP A 53 -6.60 -41.56 38.79
N THR A 54 -7.88 -41.86 38.54
CA THR A 54 -8.91 -40.84 38.32
C THR A 54 -10.00 -40.92 39.38
N GLU A 55 -10.32 -39.79 40.01
CA GLU A 55 -11.40 -39.67 40.99
C GLU A 55 -12.57 -38.89 40.41
N ARG A 56 -13.79 -39.27 40.81
CA ARG A 56 -15.04 -38.62 40.40
C ARG A 56 -15.50 -37.65 41.49
N CYS A 57 -15.79 -36.41 41.10
CA CYS A 57 -16.27 -35.33 41.96
C CYS A 57 -17.58 -34.77 41.40
N GLU A 58 -18.66 -34.84 42.17
CA GLU A 58 -19.93 -34.20 41.82
C GLU A 58 -19.94 -32.78 42.40
N LEU A 59 -20.01 -31.77 41.53
CA LEU A 59 -19.98 -30.37 41.94
C LEU A 59 -21.39 -29.93 42.38
N VAL A 60 -21.49 -29.32 43.55
CA VAL A 60 -22.73 -28.71 44.06
C VAL A 60 -22.46 -27.23 44.28
N GLY A 61 -23.00 -26.37 43.41
CA GLY A 61 -22.73 -24.93 43.49
C GLY A 61 -21.25 -24.57 43.26
N GLY A 62 -20.52 -25.40 42.52
CA GLY A 62 -19.11 -25.20 42.19
C GLY A 62 -18.12 -25.74 43.20
N GLU A 63 -18.53 -26.39 44.30
CA GLU A 63 -17.60 -27.00 45.25
C GLU A 63 -17.75 -28.52 45.29
N CYS A 64 -16.64 -29.23 45.46
CA CYS A 64 -16.63 -30.66 45.79
C CYS A 64 -15.42 -31.03 46.65
N THR A 65 -15.56 -32.08 47.47
CA THR A 65 -14.53 -32.52 48.41
C THR A 65 -14.15 -33.98 48.18
N LEU A 66 -12.86 -34.28 48.04
CA LEU A 66 -12.34 -35.62 47.81
C LEU A 66 -11.40 -36.06 48.95
N PRO A 67 -11.54 -37.28 49.49
CA PRO A 67 -10.56 -37.83 50.42
C PRO A 67 -9.29 -38.25 49.67
N VAL A 68 -8.11 -37.75 50.07
CA VAL A 68 -6.83 -38.06 49.43
C VAL A 68 -5.88 -38.75 50.42
N ARG A 69 -5.14 -39.77 49.94
CA ARG A 69 -4.29 -40.65 50.76
C ARG A 69 -2.81 -40.21 50.88
N ALA A 70 -2.42 -39.04 50.35
CA ALA A 70 -1.02 -38.62 50.32
C ALA A 70 -0.83 -37.09 50.40
N GLU A 71 0.17 -36.64 51.17
CA GLU A 71 0.52 -35.22 51.30
C GLU A 71 1.23 -34.64 50.06
N ALA A 72 1.93 -35.47 49.28
CA ALA A 72 2.66 -35.06 48.06
C ALA A 72 1.86 -35.36 46.77
N LEU A 73 0.63 -34.86 46.70
CA LEU A 73 -0.28 -35.07 45.59
C LEU A 73 -0.01 -34.07 44.43
N THR A 74 0.08 -34.56 43.19
CA THR A 74 0.06 -33.70 41.99
C THR A 74 -1.16 -34.02 41.15
N ILE A 75 -1.89 -32.99 40.72
CA ILE A 75 -3.02 -33.15 39.81
C ILE A 75 -2.52 -32.95 38.38
N VAL A 76 -2.77 -33.95 37.53
CA VAL A 76 -2.24 -34.01 36.17
C VAL A 76 -3.29 -33.85 35.08
N GLY A 77 -4.57 -33.88 35.44
CA GLY A 77 -5.64 -33.59 34.49
C GLY A 77 -7.02 -33.43 35.12
N ALA A 78 -7.93 -32.84 34.36
CA ALA A 78 -9.32 -32.60 34.70
C ALA A 78 -10.22 -32.82 33.48
N ARG A 79 -11.36 -33.49 33.64
CA ARG A 79 -12.34 -33.72 32.58
C ARG A 79 -13.76 -33.50 33.09
N PHE A 80 -14.57 -32.76 32.34
CA PHE A 80 -15.99 -32.55 32.65
C PHE A 80 -16.88 -33.39 31.72
N THR A 81 -18.10 -33.70 32.16
CA THR A 81 -19.10 -34.45 31.39
C THR A 81 -19.78 -33.65 30.28
N ASP A 82 -19.97 -32.34 30.48
CA ASP A 82 -20.95 -31.54 29.71
C ASP A 82 -20.31 -30.57 28.69
N GLY A 83 -19.17 -30.94 28.12
CA GLY A 83 -18.50 -30.11 27.11
C GLY A 83 -17.85 -28.83 27.68
N TYR A 84 -17.45 -28.89 28.95
CA TYR A 84 -16.64 -27.86 29.61
C TYR A 84 -15.19 -28.34 29.72
N ALA A 85 -14.26 -27.40 29.77
CA ALA A 85 -12.87 -27.70 30.09
C ALA A 85 -12.32 -26.71 31.11
N ALA A 86 -11.38 -27.19 31.93
CA ALA A 86 -10.60 -26.33 32.79
C ALA A 86 -9.68 -25.47 31.91
N VAL A 87 -9.74 -24.15 32.09
CA VAL A 87 -8.92 -23.18 31.34
C VAL A 87 -7.91 -22.47 32.23
N ARG A 88 -8.14 -22.41 33.54
CA ARG A 88 -7.16 -21.92 34.52
C ARG A 88 -7.28 -22.76 35.78
N ILE A 89 -6.16 -23.15 36.36
CA ILE A 89 -6.09 -23.92 37.59
C ILE A 89 -5.07 -23.27 38.51
N SER A 90 -5.43 -23.07 39.77
CA SER A 90 -4.60 -22.43 40.79
C SER A 90 -4.46 -23.32 42.02
N GLY A 91 -3.22 -23.48 42.50
CA GLY A 91 -2.81 -24.23 43.68
C GLY A 91 -1.55 -23.61 44.30
N VAL A 92 -0.46 -24.38 44.45
CA VAL A 92 0.88 -23.85 44.80
C VAL A 92 1.49 -22.99 43.68
N GLY A 93 0.98 -23.16 42.46
CA GLY A 93 1.22 -22.31 41.29
C GLY A 93 -0.05 -22.19 40.44
N GLU A 94 0.05 -21.50 39.30
CA GLU A 94 -1.06 -21.32 38.37
C GLU A 94 -0.68 -21.91 37.01
N ALA A 95 -1.59 -22.68 36.41
CA ALA A 95 -1.53 -23.05 35.01
C ALA A 95 -2.77 -22.52 34.29
N SER A 96 -2.57 -21.93 33.13
CA SER A 96 -3.67 -21.40 32.31
C SER A 96 -3.53 -21.87 30.87
N TRP A 97 -4.66 -22.06 30.20
CA TRP A 97 -4.72 -22.30 28.77
C TRP A 97 -4.28 -21.03 28.05
N SER A 98 -3.22 -21.13 27.25
CA SER A 98 -2.87 -20.08 26.30
C SER A 98 -3.37 -20.48 24.92
N GLY A 99 -4.15 -19.62 24.29
CA GLY A 99 -4.52 -19.77 22.89
C GLY A 99 -3.38 -19.47 21.92
N ASP A 100 -2.22 -19.11 22.43
CA ASP A 100 -1.04 -18.83 21.64
C ASP A 100 -0.14 -20.08 21.58
N LEU A 101 -0.13 -20.74 20.41
CA LEU A 101 0.77 -21.88 20.13
C LEU A 101 2.25 -21.50 20.28
N PHE A 102 2.59 -20.21 20.22
CA PHE A 102 3.97 -19.70 20.30
C PHE A 102 4.43 -19.43 21.74
N GLN A 103 3.55 -19.06 22.68
CA GLN A 103 3.91 -18.84 24.10
C GLN A 103 4.22 -20.16 24.84
N GLY A 104 3.60 -21.26 24.45
CA GLY A 104 3.84 -22.59 25.06
C GLY A 104 5.25 -23.11 24.92
N PHE A 105 6.01 -22.56 23.98
CA PHE A 105 7.40 -22.96 23.73
C PHE A 105 8.33 -22.80 24.94
N TRP A 106 8.12 -21.77 25.78
CA TRP A 106 9.09 -21.41 26.82
C TRP A 106 8.77 -21.97 28.22
N ARG A 107 7.49 -22.31 28.52
CA ARG A 107 7.06 -22.80 29.86
C ARG A 107 5.90 -23.82 29.81
N PRO A 108 6.13 -25.07 29.36
CA PRO A 108 5.12 -26.14 29.28
C PRO A 108 4.37 -26.40 30.60
N GLU A 109 5.08 -26.34 31.72
CA GLU A 109 4.56 -26.75 33.03
C GLU A 109 3.50 -25.79 33.58
N LEU A 110 3.42 -24.57 33.04
CA LEU A 110 2.46 -23.54 33.42
C LEU A 110 1.26 -23.44 32.46
N GLN A 111 1.10 -24.41 31.56
CA GLN A 111 0.04 -24.37 30.55
C GLN A 111 -0.97 -25.51 30.68
N VAL A 112 -2.23 -25.16 30.44
CA VAL A 112 -3.33 -26.13 30.37
C VAL A 112 -3.51 -26.59 28.94
N SER A 113 -3.53 -27.90 28.77
CA SER A 113 -3.48 -28.59 27.50
C SER A 113 -4.80 -29.29 27.24
N LEU A 114 -5.61 -28.80 26.30
CA LEU A 114 -6.88 -29.45 25.97
C LEU A 114 -6.63 -30.61 25.00
N ILE A 115 -7.21 -31.77 25.23
CA ILE A 115 -7.03 -32.95 24.39
C ILE A 115 -8.37 -33.60 24.14
N LEU A 116 -8.64 -33.92 22.87
CA LEU A 116 -9.86 -34.63 22.47
C LEU A 116 -9.68 -36.13 22.72
N THR A 117 -10.40 -36.66 23.69
CA THR A 117 -10.44 -38.10 24.01
C THR A 117 -11.77 -38.71 23.57
N ASN A 118 -11.87 -40.04 23.56
CA ASN A 118 -13.14 -40.73 23.28
C ASN A 118 -14.21 -40.44 24.35
N GLN A 119 -13.84 -39.86 25.50
CA GLN A 119 -14.72 -39.58 26.62
C GLN A 119 -14.96 -38.06 26.81
N GLY A 120 -14.64 -37.24 25.81
CA GLY A 120 -14.78 -35.78 25.83
C GLY A 120 -13.44 -35.04 25.86
N VAL A 121 -13.47 -33.76 26.23
CA VAL A 121 -12.28 -32.91 26.30
C VAL A 121 -11.61 -33.07 27.67
N GLU A 122 -10.35 -33.51 27.67
CA GLU A 122 -9.51 -33.61 28.86
C GLU A 122 -8.53 -32.44 28.90
N ALA A 123 -8.52 -31.70 30.01
CA ALA A 123 -7.52 -30.67 30.29
C ALA A 123 -6.35 -31.29 31.05
N ARG A 124 -5.17 -31.36 30.44
CA ARG A 124 -3.94 -31.84 31.09
C ARG A 124 -3.09 -30.66 31.56
N PHE A 125 -2.56 -30.76 32.78
CA PHE A 125 -1.71 -29.76 33.41
C PHE A 125 -0.85 -30.46 34.48
N ARG A 126 -0.03 -29.74 35.23
CA ARG A 126 0.68 -30.33 36.38
C ARG A 126 0.74 -29.32 37.52
N ILE A 127 -0.14 -29.47 38.52
CA ILE A 127 -0.24 -28.55 39.65
C ILE A 127 -0.32 -29.33 40.97
N GLN A 128 0.40 -28.82 41.98
CA GLN A 128 0.21 -29.25 43.36
C GLN A 128 -0.90 -28.42 44.01
N PRO A 129 -1.85 -29.03 44.73
CA PRO A 129 -2.89 -28.31 45.46
C PRO A 129 -2.29 -27.35 46.50
N GLY A 130 -2.88 -26.16 46.64
CA GLY A 130 -2.53 -25.22 47.71
C GLY A 130 -2.99 -25.74 49.08
N ARG A 131 -2.60 -25.06 50.16
CA ARG A 131 -3.00 -25.43 51.54
C ARG A 131 -3.75 -24.28 52.19
N VAL A 132 -4.97 -24.55 52.66
CA VAL A 132 -5.83 -23.60 53.38
C VAL A 132 -6.25 -24.25 54.70
N GLY A 133 -5.59 -23.88 55.79
CA GLY A 133 -5.71 -24.58 57.07
C GLY A 133 -5.19 -26.03 56.97
N ASP A 134 -5.99 -27.00 57.44
CA ASP A 134 -5.67 -28.43 57.38
C ASP A 134 -6.11 -29.13 56.10
N LYS A 135 -6.69 -28.40 55.14
CA LYS A 135 -7.20 -28.94 53.87
C LYS A 135 -6.34 -28.51 52.69
N LEU A 136 -6.29 -29.37 51.68
CA LEU A 136 -5.74 -29.03 50.37
C LEU A 136 -6.82 -28.29 49.56
N SER A 137 -6.44 -27.24 48.83
CA SER A 137 -7.37 -26.45 47.99
C SER A 137 -6.90 -26.40 46.54
N LEU A 138 -7.84 -26.53 45.61
CA LEU A 138 -7.61 -26.32 44.19
C LEU A 138 -8.73 -25.45 43.61
N GLU A 139 -8.36 -24.38 42.92
CA GLU A 139 -9.32 -23.55 42.19
C GLU A 139 -9.22 -23.83 40.69
N ILE A 140 -10.36 -24.03 40.04
CA ILE A 140 -10.47 -24.29 38.61
C ILE A 140 -11.44 -23.27 38.00
N GLU A 141 -10.99 -22.52 37.00
CA GLU A 141 -11.86 -21.77 36.09
C GLU A 141 -12.23 -22.70 34.93
N ALA A 142 -13.53 -22.98 34.76
CA ALA A 142 -14.06 -23.83 33.71
C ALA A 142 -14.88 -23.02 32.70
N ARG A 143 -14.67 -23.30 31.41
CA ARG A 143 -15.39 -22.67 30.31
C ARG A 143 -15.92 -23.72 29.34
N ARG A 144 -17.02 -23.42 28.67
CA ARG A 144 -17.56 -24.23 27.58
C ARG A 144 -16.55 -24.27 26.44
N VAL A 145 -16.38 -25.42 25.81
CA VAL A 145 -15.45 -25.60 24.69
C VAL A 145 -16.19 -25.92 23.40
N CYS A 146 -15.70 -25.37 22.30
CA CYS A 146 -16.15 -25.69 20.94
C CYS A 146 -15.07 -26.51 20.25
N VAL A 147 -15.51 -27.46 19.40
CA VAL A 147 -14.62 -28.22 18.54
C VAL A 147 -14.85 -27.74 17.11
N VAL A 148 -13.83 -27.11 16.53
CA VAL A 148 -13.83 -26.63 15.15
C VAL A 148 -13.11 -27.67 14.29
N ALA A 149 -13.79 -28.18 13.26
CA ALA A 149 -13.20 -29.14 12.34
C ALA A 149 -12.60 -28.39 11.14
N ILE A 150 -11.28 -28.54 10.95
CA ILE A 150 -10.54 -27.88 9.88
C ILE A 150 -10.18 -28.93 8.82
N ASN A 151 -10.65 -28.72 7.60
CA ASN A 151 -10.30 -29.61 6.49
C ASN A 151 -8.88 -29.27 5.97
N THR A 152 -7.95 -30.22 6.11
CA THR A 152 -6.55 -30.08 5.66
C THR A 152 -6.30 -30.75 4.31
N SER A 153 -7.31 -31.37 3.70
CA SER A 153 -7.22 -31.83 2.31
C SER A 153 -6.91 -30.65 1.37
N ILE A 154 -6.15 -30.94 0.32
CA ILE A 154 -5.51 -29.94 -0.55
C ILE A 154 -6.59 -29.16 -1.33
N ALA A 155 -7.10 -28.07 -0.74
CA ALA A 155 -7.93 -27.09 -1.44
C ALA A 155 -7.06 -26.12 -2.25
N ILE A 156 -5.83 -25.86 -1.79
CA ILE A 156 -4.83 -25.01 -2.43
C ILE A 156 -3.45 -25.66 -2.21
N GLU A 157 -2.68 -25.84 -3.27
CA GLU A 157 -1.32 -26.37 -3.20
C GLU A 157 -0.40 -25.44 -2.39
N GLY A 158 0.53 -26.02 -1.62
CA GLY A 158 1.54 -25.26 -0.87
C GLY A 158 1.06 -24.70 0.48
N ILE A 159 -0.16 -25.02 0.94
CA ILE A 159 -0.63 -24.65 2.28
C ILE A 159 -0.66 -25.88 3.18
N SER A 160 -0.09 -25.77 4.39
CA SER A 160 -0.10 -26.84 5.38
C SER A 160 -0.25 -26.29 6.79
N VAL A 161 -0.81 -27.11 7.69
CA VAL A 161 -0.85 -26.75 9.11
C VAL A 161 0.56 -26.88 9.67
N PHE A 162 1.04 -25.82 10.33
CA PHE A 162 2.30 -25.85 11.05
C PHE A 162 2.06 -26.24 12.50
N VAL A 163 2.39 -27.49 12.84
CA VAL A 163 2.35 -28.01 14.22
C VAL A 163 3.74 -28.52 14.61
N PRO A 164 4.44 -27.88 15.56
CA PRO A 164 5.73 -28.38 16.04
C PRO A 164 5.61 -29.80 16.59
N SER A 165 6.50 -30.72 16.19
CA SER A 165 6.42 -32.17 16.43
C SER A 165 6.35 -32.61 17.90
N ARG A 166 6.72 -31.73 18.85
CA ARG A 166 6.60 -31.99 20.30
C ARG A 166 5.22 -31.61 20.88
N TRP A 167 4.30 -31.05 20.08
CA TRP A 167 3.14 -30.34 20.60
C TRP A 167 1.82 -30.62 19.85
N ARG A 168 1.08 -31.66 20.27
CA ARG A 168 -0.33 -31.92 19.89
C ARG A 168 -1.28 -31.34 20.95
N PHE A 169 -1.20 -30.04 21.19
CA PHE A 169 -2.00 -29.35 22.21
C PHE A 169 -3.26 -28.78 21.54
N ALA A 170 -4.43 -29.09 22.09
CA ALA A 170 -5.76 -28.69 21.60
C ALA A 170 -6.17 -29.17 20.20
N ALA A 171 -5.34 -29.96 19.51
CA ALA A 171 -5.69 -30.43 18.18
C ALA A 171 -5.38 -31.90 17.90
N ARG A 172 -6.28 -32.55 17.16
CA ARG A 172 -6.17 -33.96 16.75
C ARG A 172 -6.47 -34.07 15.25
N GLU A 173 -5.53 -34.66 14.52
CA GLU A 173 -5.74 -35.04 13.12
C GLU A 173 -6.36 -36.44 13.06
N VAL A 174 -7.49 -36.57 12.36
CA VAL A 174 -8.17 -37.83 12.07
C VAL A 174 -8.65 -37.77 10.62
N ASP A 175 -8.23 -38.71 9.78
CA ASP A 175 -8.68 -38.85 8.38
C ASP A 175 -8.62 -37.57 7.53
N GLY A 176 -7.55 -36.77 7.66
CA GLY A 176 -7.38 -35.51 6.91
C GLY A 176 -8.22 -34.33 7.42
N MET A 177 -8.82 -34.47 8.60
CA MET A 177 -9.49 -33.40 9.34
C MET A 177 -8.71 -33.09 10.61
N PHE A 178 -8.46 -31.81 10.84
CA PHE A 178 -7.76 -31.30 12.01
C PHE A 178 -8.77 -30.67 12.97
N TYR A 179 -9.10 -31.37 14.05
CA TYR A 179 -10.07 -30.92 15.05
C TYR A 179 -9.37 -30.06 16.09
N VAL A 180 -9.84 -28.83 16.27
CA VAL A 180 -9.26 -27.84 17.18
C VAL A 180 -10.25 -27.51 18.30
N ILE A 181 -9.78 -27.53 19.55
CA ILE A 181 -10.59 -27.22 20.73
C ILE A 181 -10.33 -25.78 21.15
N VAL A 182 -11.38 -24.96 21.20
CA VAL A 182 -11.31 -23.56 21.62
C VAL A 182 -12.31 -23.28 22.73
N PRO A 183 -11.88 -22.75 23.90
CA PRO A 183 -12.80 -22.27 24.94
C PRO A 183 -13.63 -21.07 24.49
N GLN A 184 -14.86 -20.96 24.98
CA GLN A 184 -15.75 -19.84 24.70
C GLN A 184 -15.15 -18.53 25.23
N GLY A 185 -15.23 -17.47 24.41
CA GLY A 185 -14.60 -16.17 24.69
C GLY A 185 -13.07 -16.16 24.57
N ALA A 186 -12.47 -17.24 24.07
CA ALA A 186 -11.04 -17.33 23.77
C ALA A 186 -10.79 -17.55 22.26
N GLN A 187 -9.54 -17.40 21.84
CA GLN A 187 -9.10 -17.65 20.46
C GLN A 187 -7.82 -18.47 20.46
N LEU A 188 -7.70 -19.43 19.54
CA LEU A 188 -6.45 -20.15 19.28
C LEU A 188 -5.76 -19.58 18.03
N LEU A 189 -4.47 -19.27 18.11
CA LEU A 189 -3.65 -18.85 16.98
C LEU A 189 -3.08 -20.08 16.25
N LEU A 190 -3.77 -20.54 15.21
CA LEU A 190 -3.32 -21.63 14.36
C LEU A 190 -2.18 -21.16 13.44
N GLY A 191 -1.03 -21.85 13.47
CA GLY A 191 0.04 -21.61 12.51
C GLY A 191 -0.28 -22.24 11.16
N VAL A 192 -0.39 -21.44 10.10
CA VAL A 192 -0.55 -21.93 8.72
C VAL A 192 0.73 -21.64 7.95
N SER A 193 1.41 -22.69 7.50
CA SER A 193 2.60 -22.59 6.66
C SER A 193 2.20 -22.50 5.20
N VAL A 194 2.78 -21.53 4.49
CA VAL A 194 2.61 -21.33 3.05
C VAL A 194 3.96 -21.45 2.37
N ASP A 195 4.02 -22.21 1.29
CA ASP A 195 5.19 -22.32 0.42
C ASP A 195 5.52 -20.98 -0.24
N GLU A 196 6.73 -20.46 -0.01
CA GLU A 196 7.17 -19.16 -0.55
C GLU A 196 7.26 -19.13 -2.08
N GLU A 197 7.39 -20.29 -2.75
CA GLU A 197 7.48 -20.34 -4.22
C GLU A 197 6.11 -20.23 -4.92
N SER A 198 5.03 -20.52 -4.19
CA SER A 198 3.64 -20.42 -4.67
C SER A 198 3.22 -18.97 -4.99
N SER A 199 2.19 -18.79 -5.82
CA SER A 199 1.61 -17.47 -6.14
C SER A 199 1.21 -16.70 -4.86
N ILE A 200 0.47 -17.38 -3.98
CA ILE A 200 0.00 -16.86 -2.69
C ILE A 200 1.18 -16.60 -1.75
N GLY A 201 2.17 -17.50 -1.70
CA GLY A 201 3.37 -17.35 -0.86
C GLY A 201 4.20 -16.11 -1.22
N LYS A 202 4.41 -15.85 -2.52
CA LYS A 202 5.12 -14.64 -2.99
C LYS A 202 4.40 -13.36 -2.57
N LEU A 203 3.07 -13.32 -2.69
CA LEU A 203 2.27 -12.16 -2.29
C LEU A 203 2.27 -11.97 -0.77
N LEU A 204 2.09 -13.05 0.00
CA LEU A 204 2.16 -13.01 1.45
C LEU A 204 3.55 -12.61 1.95
N ALA A 205 4.63 -13.09 1.31
CA ALA A 205 5.99 -12.70 1.67
C ALA A 205 6.20 -11.19 1.51
N ARG A 206 5.57 -10.58 0.49
CA ARG A 206 5.57 -9.12 0.30
C ARG A 206 4.77 -8.39 1.37
N ILE A 207 3.61 -8.90 1.79
CA ILE A 207 2.82 -8.31 2.90
C ILE A 207 3.60 -8.41 4.23
N VAL A 208 4.21 -9.57 4.49
CA VAL A 208 5.00 -9.85 5.69
C VAL A 208 6.26 -8.99 5.76
N SER A 209 6.91 -8.69 4.63
CA SER A 209 8.09 -7.81 4.62
C SER A 209 7.78 -6.37 5.04
N TYR A 210 6.51 -5.95 4.97
CA TYR A 210 6.04 -4.67 5.48
C TYR A 210 5.65 -4.68 6.97
N GLY A 211 5.77 -5.83 7.65
CA GLY A 211 5.43 -5.97 9.06
C GLY A 211 3.94 -6.14 9.36
N ALA A 212 3.11 -6.28 8.32
CA ALA A 212 1.67 -6.53 8.49
C ALA A 212 1.35 -7.95 8.98
N ALA A 213 2.31 -8.88 8.87
CA ALA A 213 2.24 -10.21 9.45
C ALA A 213 3.63 -10.63 9.95
N GLN A 214 3.69 -11.34 11.08
CA GLN A 214 4.95 -11.71 11.74
C GLN A 214 5.55 -13.00 11.15
N ARG A 215 6.87 -13.00 10.92
CA ARG A 215 7.64 -14.26 10.78
C ARG A 215 8.07 -14.71 12.18
N PRO A 216 7.61 -15.86 12.70
CA PRO A 216 8.17 -16.39 13.94
C PRO A 216 9.66 -16.73 13.71
N GLY A 217 10.55 -16.00 14.40
CA GLY A 217 11.98 -15.82 14.07
C GLY A 217 12.91 -17.04 14.13
N TYR A 218 12.39 -18.27 14.14
CA TYR A 218 13.17 -19.50 14.23
C TYR A 218 12.86 -20.54 13.14
N TRP A 219 11.91 -20.28 12.24
CA TRP A 219 11.38 -21.31 11.33
C TRP A 219 11.67 -21.02 9.85
N ARG A 220 11.95 -22.08 9.09
CA ARG A 220 12.06 -22.04 7.63
C ARG A 220 10.64 -22.10 7.06
N GLY A 221 10.21 -21.04 6.36
CA GLY A 221 8.90 -20.95 5.69
C GLY A 221 8.04 -19.78 6.17
N LEU A 222 7.04 -19.42 5.37
CA LEU A 222 6.13 -18.31 5.64
C LEU A 222 4.95 -18.81 6.48
N VAL A 223 4.99 -18.55 7.80
CA VAL A 223 3.94 -18.98 8.73
C VAL A 223 3.05 -17.81 9.13
N VAL A 224 1.74 -17.93 8.91
CA VAL A 224 0.74 -16.94 9.32
C VAL A 224 -0.04 -17.44 10.53
N ALA A 225 -0.14 -16.61 11.57
CA ALA A 225 -0.96 -16.90 12.75
C ALA A 225 -2.44 -16.58 12.46
N CYS A 226 -3.28 -17.62 12.44
CA CYS A 226 -4.68 -17.53 12.05
C CYS A 226 -5.59 -17.77 13.27
N PRO A 227 -6.39 -16.78 13.70
CA PRO A 227 -7.23 -16.92 14.89
C PRO A 227 -8.45 -17.81 14.62
N VAL A 228 -8.60 -18.85 15.43
CA VAL A 228 -9.73 -19.79 15.48
C VAL A 228 -10.54 -19.50 16.74
N THR A 229 -11.86 -19.36 16.59
CA THR A 229 -12.80 -19.00 17.64
C THR A 229 -14.01 -19.93 17.63
N CYS A 230 -14.75 -20.01 18.75
CA CYS A 230 -15.98 -20.79 18.87
C CYS A 230 -17.07 -20.48 17.82
N GLY A 231 -17.05 -19.28 17.23
CA GLY A 231 -18.03 -18.86 16.22
C GLY A 231 -17.69 -19.27 14.79
N ASP A 232 -16.54 -19.90 14.57
CA ASP A 232 -16.08 -20.27 13.22
C ASP A 232 -16.80 -21.52 12.70
N ALA A 233 -17.13 -21.50 11.41
CA ALA A 233 -17.66 -22.65 10.72
C ALA A 233 -16.60 -23.75 10.57
N ASN A 234 -17.06 -25.00 10.38
CA ASN A 234 -16.19 -26.09 9.97
C ASN A 234 -15.76 -25.85 8.51
N ALA A 235 -14.53 -25.40 8.32
CA ALA A 235 -14.06 -24.87 7.04
C ALA A 235 -12.68 -25.41 6.65
N SER A 236 -12.23 -25.07 5.44
CA SER A 236 -10.92 -25.46 4.93
C SER A 236 -9.77 -24.68 5.58
N LEU A 237 -8.55 -25.19 5.47
CA LEU A 237 -7.36 -24.45 5.88
C LEU A 237 -7.23 -23.09 5.16
N ALA A 238 -7.70 -23.00 3.92
CA ALA A 238 -7.70 -21.78 3.13
C ALA A 238 -8.62 -20.69 3.71
N TYR A 239 -9.77 -21.07 4.30
CA TYR A 239 -10.64 -20.15 5.04
C TYR A 239 -9.87 -19.48 6.18
N PHE A 240 -9.19 -20.27 7.01
CA PHE A 240 -8.43 -19.74 8.15
C PHE A 240 -7.25 -18.88 7.71
N LEU A 241 -6.60 -19.22 6.59
CA LEU A 241 -5.56 -18.36 6.01
C LEU A 241 -6.14 -17.01 5.58
N ALA A 242 -7.24 -17.00 4.82
CA ALA A 242 -7.89 -15.76 4.36
C ALA A 242 -8.32 -14.88 5.54
N LYS A 243 -8.96 -15.49 6.55
CA LYS A 243 -9.34 -14.81 7.80
C LYS A 243 -8.12 -14.29 8.56
N GLY A 244 -7.08 -15.10 8.74
CA GLY A 244 -5.86 -14.75 9.47
C GLY A 244 -5.14 -13.56 8.84
N VAL A 245 -4.98 -13.58 7.51
CA VAL A 245 -4.38 -12.45 6.77
C VAL A 245 -5.25 -11.21 6.87
N ARG A 246 -6.58 -11.34 6.71
CA ARG A 246 -7.50 -10.20 6.85
C ARG A 246 -7.40 -9.57 8.23
N VAL A 247 -7.46 -10.36 9.30
CA VAL A 247 -7.37 -9.86 10.68
C VAL A 247 -6.00 -9.22 10.95
N ALA A 248 -4.92 -9.83 10.46
CA ALA A 248 -3.58 -9.25 10.56
C ALA A 248 -3.51 -7.90 9.85
N LEU A 249 -4.02 -7.81 8.62
CA LEU A 249 -4.08 -6.57 7.85
C LEU A 249 -4.98 -5.51 8.52
N GLU A 250 -6.17 -5.88 9.02
CA GLU A 250 -7.07 -4.98 9.77
C GLU A 250 -6.35 -4.41 11.00
N SER A 251 -5.65 -5.26 11.77
CA SER A 251 -4.91 -4.83 12.96
C SER A 251 -3.73 -3.91 12.61
N TYR A 252 -3.03 -4.21 11.52
CA TYR A 252 -1.94 -3.37 11.03
C TYR A 252 -2.47 -2.01 10.58
N LEU A 253 -3.51 -1.96 9.74
CA LEU A 253 -4.10 -0.71 9.26
C LEU A 253 -4.71 0.12 10.40
N ALA A 254 -5.30 -0.52 11.41
CA ALA A 254 -5.79 0.17 12.61
C ALA A 254 -4.64 0.80 13.40
N SER A 255 -3.51 0.08 13.55
CA SER A 255 -2.33 0.61 14.22
C SER A 255 -1.73 1.78 13.45
N GLU A 256 -1.62 1.67 12.12
CA GLU A 256 -1.17 2.73 11.22
C GLU A 256 -2.07 3.96 11.26
N ARG A 257 -3.41 3.79 11.24
CA ARG A 257 -4.36 4.90 11.36
C ARG A 257 -4.23 5.60 12.70
N SER A 258 -4.04 4.84 13.79
CA SER A 258 -3.82 5.41 15.12
C SER A 258 -2.51 6.21 15.19
N LEU A 259 -1.44 5.70 14.59
CA LEU A 259 -0.13 6.35 14.55
C LEU A 259 -0.18 7.61 13.68
N ALA A 260 -0.76 7.53 12.48
CA ALA A 260 -0.94 8.64 11.58
C ALA A 260 -1.78 9.77 12.20
N SER A 261 -2.87 9.41 12.90
CA SER A 261 -3.71 10.39 13.61
C SER A 261 -2.95 11.13 14.73
N ARG A 262 -2.10 10.43 15.49
CA ARG A 262 -1.22 11.05 16.51
C ARG A 262 -0.19 11.99 15.89
N ILE A 263 0.27 11.66 14.68
CA ILE A 263 1.24 12.46 13.92
C ILE A 263 0.54 13.65 13.22
N GLY A 264 -0.78 13.60 13.02
CA GLY A 264 -1.54 14.55 12.22
C GLY A 264 -1.35 14.36 10.72
N TYR A 265 -0.95 13.16 10.29
CA TYR A 265 -0.74 12.82 8.88
C TYR A 265 -2.00 12.18 8.30
N ASP A 266 -2.54 12.73 7.21
CA ASP A 266 -3.69 12.15 6.54
C ASP A 266 -3.25 10.99 5.63
N VAL A 267 -3.52 9.77 6.09
CA VAL A 267 -3.28 8.53 5.34
C VAL A 267 -4.51 8.05 4.58
N SER A 268 -5.63 8.78 4.59
CA SER A 268 -6.90 8.35 4.01
C SER A 268 -6.76 7.85 2.57
N ALA A 269 -6.05 8.60 1.73
CA ALA A 269 -5.81 8.24 0.33
C ALA A 269 -4.95 6.98 0.14
N TYR A 270 -4.10 6.62 1.12
CA TYR A 270 -3.31 5.38 1.09
C TYR A 270 -4.08 4.20 1.70
N LEU A 271 -4.93 4.47 2.69
CA LEU A 271 -5.73 3.44 3.35
C LEU A 271 -6.95 3.04 2.51
N GLU A 272 -7.47 3.91 1.64
CA GLU A 272 -8.60 3.58 0.76
C GLU A 272 -8.31 2.34 -0.10
N ASP A 273 -7.13 2.27 -0.71
CA ASP A 273 -6.70 1.10 -1.49
C ASP A 273 -6.59 -0.18 -0.63
N ALA A 274 -6.18 -0.03 0.63
CA ALA A 274 -6.07 -1.14 1.57
C ALA A 274 -7.45 -1.59 2.08
N GLU A 275 -8.43 -0.68 2.19
CA GLU A 275 -9.82 -1.00 2.51
C GLU A 275 -10.46 -1.85 1.41
N PHE A 276 -10.19 -1.57 0.12
CA PHE A 276 -10.60 -2.44 -0.98
C PHE A 276 -9.96 -3.84 -0.92
N ALA A 277 -8.72 -3.95 -0.45
CA ALA A 277 -8.09 -5.25 -0.22
C ALA A 277 -8.83 -6.04 0.87
N LEU A 278 -9.21 -5.38 1.97
CA LEU A 278 -10.00 -5.99 3.05
C LEU A 278 -11.38 -6.47 2.58
N ILE A 279 -12.04 -5.70 1.72
CA ILE A 279 -13.33 -6.11 1.12
C ILE A 279 -13.14 -7.38 0.30
N THR A 280 -12.09 -7.44 -0.54
CA THR A 280 -11.80 -8.60 -1.37
C THR A 280 -11.46 -9.85 -0.53
N LEU A 281 -10.64 -9.68 0.52
CA LEU A 281 -10.28 -10.77 1.43
C LEU A 281 -11.50 -11.29 2.22
N ARG A 282 -12.44 -10.40 2.58
CA ARG A 282 -13.69 -10.80 3.24
C ARG A 282 -14.62 -11.57 2.31
N GLU A 283 -14.68 -11.22 1.03
CA GLU A 283 -15.42 -11.99 0.03
C GLU A 283 -14.77 -13.36 -0.22
N SER A 284 -13.43 -13.43 -0.20
CA SER A 284 -12.68 -14.70 -0.23
C SER A 284 -12.98 -15.60 0.97
N GLU A 285 -12.98 -15.04 2.19
CA GLU A 285 -13.36 -15.74 3.42
C GLU A 285 -14.77 -16.35 3.32
N LYS A 286 -15.77 -15.56 2.91
CA LYS A 286 -17.15 -16.03 2.73
C LYS A 286 -17.29 -17.10 1.64
N ALA A 287 -16.45 -17.05 0.60
CA ALA A 287 -16.46 -18.07 -0.46
C ALA A 287 -15.92 -19.41 0.08
N PHE A 288 -14.81 -19.38 0.83
CA PHE A 288 -14.31 -20.60 1.46
C PHE A 288 -15.24 -21.16 2.53
N GLU A 289 -15.98 -20.30 3.25
CA GLU A 289 -17.01 -20.72 4.21
C GLU A 289 -18.15 -21.48 3.54
N ARG A 290 -18.53 -21.09 2.31
CA ARG A 290 -19.54 -21.78 1.49
C ARG A 290 -19.01 -23.05 0.81
N GLY A 291 -17.70 -23.30 0.85
CA GLY A 291 -17.06 -24.41 0.15
C GLY A 291 -16.66 -24.12 -1.30
N ASP A 292 -16.81 -22.87 -1.76
CA ASP A 292 -16.46 -22.44 -3.13
C ASP A 292 -14.94 -22.21 -3.25
N THR A 293 -14.16 -23.27 -3.44
CA THR A 293 -12.68 -23.20 -3.43
C THR A 293 -12.09 -22.37 -4.56
N GLU A 294 -12.62 -22.47 -5.78
CA GLU A 294 -12.14 -21.71 -6.95
C GLU A 294 -12.37 -20.21 -6.79
N VAL A 295 -13.58 -19.81 -6.37
CA VAL A 295 -13.92 -18.42 -6.05
C VAL A 295 -13.05 -17.89 -4.91
N GLY A 296 -12.96 -18.66 -3.82
CA GLY A 296 -12.17 -18.29 -2.65
C GLY A 296 -10.70 -18.05 -2.99
N LYS A 297 -10.09 -18.94 -3.80
CA LYS A 297 -8.68 -18.83 -4.23
C LYS A 297 -8.45 -17.60 -5.11
N ALA A 298 -9.28 -17.37 -6.12
CA ALA A 298 -9.15 -16.23 -7.03
C ALA A 298 -9.25 -14.89 -6.29
N LEU A 299 -10.21 -14.77 -5.36
CA LEU A 299 -10.38 -13.58 -4.53
C LEU A 299 -9.26 -13.44 -3.49
N LEU A 300 -8.73 -14.54 -2.96
CA LEU A 300 -7.59 -14.51 -2.04
C LEU A 300 -6.35 -13.93 -2.73
N GLU A 301 -5.98 -14.47 -3.90
CA GLU A 301 -4.83 -13.99 -4.67
C GLU A 301 -4.96 -12.50 -5.00
N ARG A 302 -6.15 -12.06 -5.44
CA ARG A 302 -6.38 -10.65 -5.75
C ARG A 302 -6.38 -9.76 -4.51
N GLY A 303 -7.00 -10.19 -3.42
CA GLY A 303 -6.99 -9.46 -2.16
C GLY A 303 -5.57 -9.29 -1.61
N LEU A 304 -4.74 -10.34 -1.71
CA LEU A 304 -3.32 -10.29 -1.35
C LEU A 304 -2.52 -9.36 -2.27
N ALA A 305 -2.75 -9.42 -3.58
CA ALA A 305 -2.08 -8.53 -4.54
C ALA A 305 -2.42 -7.06 -4.26
N LYS A 306 -3.70 -6.74 -4.06
CA LYS A 306 -4.16 -5.40 -3.71
C LYS A 306 -3.57 -4.93 -2.37
N ALA A 307 -3.58 -5.80 -1.34
CA ALA A 307 -2.99 -5.49 -0.05
C ALA A 307 -1.49 -5.20 -0.16
N ALA A 308 -0.75 -6.01 -0.93
CA ALA A 308 0.67 -5.82 -1.14
C ALA A 308 0.97 -4.48 -1.84
N SER A 309 0.25 -4.14 -2.91
CA SER A 309 0.40 -2.85 -3.59
C SER A 309 0.04 -1.65 -2.70
N ALA A 310 -1.01 -1.76 -1.88
CA ALA A 310 -1.40 -0.70 -0.96
C ALA A 310 -0.35 -0.48 0.16
N LEU A 311 0.17 -1.57 0.72
CA LEU A 311 1.24 -1.51 1.73
C LEU A 311 2.56 -0.99 1.14
N GLU A 312 2.86 -1.32 -0.11
CA GLU A 312 4.01 -0.80 -0.84
C GLU A 312 3.92 0.72 -0.98
N ALA A 313 2.78 1.25 -1.44
CA ALA A 313 2.54 2.68 -1.56
C ALA A 313 2.64 3.42 -0.22
N LEU A 314 2.07 2.86 0.86
CA LEU A 314 2.15 3.43 2.20
C LEU A 314 3.60 3.46 2.73
N ASN A 315 4.35 2.37 2.55
CA ASN A 315 5.74 2.29 3.00
C ASN A 315 6.68 3.17 2.16
N GLN A 316 6.40 3.30 0.86
CA GLN A 316 7.14 4.23 0.01
C GLN A 316 6.92 5.68 0.43
N ALA A 317 5.68 6.07 0.76
CA ALA A 317 5.39 7.40 1.30
C ALA A 317 6.13 7.69 2.62
N LYS A 318 6.20 6.70 3.52
CA LYS A 318 7.03 6.79 4.74
C LYS A 318 8.51 6.99 4.41
N ALA A 319 9.05 6.19 3.51
CA ALA A 319 10.47 6.24 3.15
C ALA A 319 10.83 7.57 2.47
N ASP A 320 9.98 8.07 1.57
CA ASP A 320 10.17 9.33 0.87
C ASP A 320 9.98 10.57 1.78
N SER A 321 9.31 10.44 2.93
CA SER A 321 9.21 11.53 3.92
C SER A 321 10.56 11.94 4.51
N VAL A 322 11.50 10.99 4.67
CA VAL A 322 12.83 11.22 5.22
C VAL A 322 13.68 12.16 4.36
N PRO A 323 13.93 11.88 3.06
CA PRO A 323 14.66 12.79 2.19
C PRO A 323 13.96 14.15 2.04
N SER A 324 12.61 14.20 2.03
CA SER A 324 11.88 15.48 2.04
C SER A 324 12.13 16.31 3.28
N PHE A 325 12.17 15.68 4.46
CA PHE A 325 12.45 16.40 5.70
C PHE A 325 13.90 16.89 5.77
N LEU A 326 14.87 16.05 5.37
CA LEU A 326 16.27 16.46 5.26
C LEU A 326 16.43 17.64 4.30
N PHE A 327 15.70 17.60 3.17
CA PHE A 327 15.68 18.69 2.21
C PHE A 327 15.13 19.98 2.84
N LEU A 328 13.99 19.92 3.53
CA LEU A 328 13.42 21.06 4.22
C LEU A 328 14.40 21.69 5.22
N LEU A 329 15.11 20.86 5.99
CA LEU A 329 16.17 21.32 6.91
C LEU A 329 17.32 22.05 6.20
N THR A 330 17.70 21.65 4.98
CA THR A 330 18.73 22.39 4.23
C THR A 330 18.26 23.78 3.83
N PHE A 331 16.97 23.93 3.48
CA PHE A 331 16.37 25.21 3.13
C PHE A 331 16.20 26.12 4.36
N THR A 332 15.82 25.57 5.52
CA THR A 332 15.79 26.36 6.75
C THR A 332 17.16 26.79 7.22
N LEU A 333 18.17 25.92 7.08
CA LEU A 333 19.55 26.30 7.35
C LEU A 333 19.96 27.46 6.44
N PHE A 334 19.69 27.35 5.14
CA PHE A 334 19.99 28.41 4.19
C PHE A 334 19.30 29.73 4.54
N PHE A 335 17.99 29.70 4.82
CA PHE A 335 17.21 30.87 5.24
C PHE A 335 17.78 31.51 6.51
N SER A 336 18.09 30.69 7.52
CA SER A 336 18.61 31.17 8.81
C SER A 336 19.96 31.88 8.66
N LEU A 337 20.83 31.39 7.78
CA LEU A 337 22.14 31.99 7.50
C LEU A 337 22.00 33.34 6.80
N ILE A 338 21.04 33.47 5.89
CA ILE A 338 20.71 34.75 5.25
C ILE A 338 20.24 35.76 6.30
N VAL A 339 19.25 35.38 7.12
CA VAL A 339 18.71 36.25 8.18
C VAL A 339 19.83 36.67 9.14
N GLY A 340 20.72 35.75 9.50
CA GLY A 340 21.91 36.03 10.29
C GLY A 340 22.89 37.03 9.64
N ASN A 341 23.07 36.97 8.31
CA ASN A 341 23.91 37.91 7.56
C ASN A 341 23.31 39.31 7.40
N ILE A 342 21.99 39.43 7.48
CA ILE A 342 21.28 40.70 7.55
C ILE A 342 21.45 41.33 8.94
N ALA A 343 21.50 40.52 10.01
CA ALA A 343 21.78 40.98 11.37
C ALA A 343 23.23 41.49 11.50
N GLU A 344 23.42 42.68 12.07
CA GLU A 344 24.72 43.36 12.05
C GLU A 344 25.65 42.88 13.19
N LYS A 345 25.08 42.62 14.36
CA LYS A 345 25.74 42.08 15.56
C LYS A 345 25.25 40.65 15.85
N LYS A 346 26.13 39.80 16.40
CA LYS A 346 25.81 38.43 16.84
C LYS A 346 25.23 37.52 15.74
N ARG A 347 25.74 37.64 14.51
CA ARG A 347 25.26 36.92 13.31
C ARG A 347 25.04 35.43 13.53
N GLY A 348 26.04 34.75 14.11
CA GLY A 348 25.97 33.32 14.40
C GLY A 348 24.83 32.96 15.34
N LEU A 349 24.65 33.72 16.44
CA LEU A 349 23.57 33.48 17.41
C LEU A 349 22.18 33.72 16.81
N VAL A 350 22.03 34.72 15.94
CA VAL A 350 20.75 34.97 15.26
C VAL A 350 20.44 33.84 14.27
N ALA A 351 21.43 33.40 13.47
CA ALA A 351 21.26 32.29 12.55
C ALA A 351 20.89 31.00 13.29
N THR A 352 21.61 30.65 14.36
CA THR A 352 21.31 29.42 15.13
C THR A 352 19.96 29.49 15.83
N ALA A 353 19.57 30.64 16.39
CA ALA A 353 18.25 30.80 17.02
C ALA A 353 17.11 30.68 15.99
N VAL A 354 17.26 31.29 14.82
CA VAL A 354 16.25 31.20 13.74
C VAL A 354 16.17 29.78 13.20
N PHE A 355 17.31 29.11 12.97
CA PHE A 355 17.34 27.72 12.53
C PHE A 355 16.66 26.80 13.53
N ALA A 356 17.03 26.88 14.82
CA ALA A 356 16.44 26.05 15.86
C ALA A 356 14.93 26.30 15.99
N GLY A 357 14.50 27.57 15.96
CA GLY A 357 13.09 27.93 16.03
C GLY A 357 12.28 27.38 14.84
N LEU A 358 12.80 27.50 13.62
CA LEU A 358 12.15 26.97 12.43
C LEU A 358 12.15 25.45 12.40
N ALA A 359 13.27 24.78 12.69
CA ALA A 359 13.34 23.33 12.73
C ALA A 359 12.37 22.73 13.77
N ILE A 360 12.22 23.37 14.93
CA ILE A 360 11.21 23.00 15.93
C ILE A 360 9.80 23.24 15.38
N ALA A 361 9.54 24.41 14.77
CA ALA A 361 8.24 24.70 14.17
C ALA A 361 7.87 23.69 13.06
N GLU A 362 8.83 23.23 12.27
CA GLU A 362 8.64 22.20 11.24
C GLU A 362 8.25 20.86 11.85
N LEU A 363 8.99 20.39 12.87
CA LEU A 363 8.63 19.18 13.62
C LEU A 363 7.25 19.30 14.30
N VAL A 364 6.84 20.51 14.70
CA VAL A 364 5.55 20.73 15.38
C VAL A 364 4.40 20.94 14.40
N LEU A 365 4.59 21.53 13.23
CA LEU A 365 3.46 21.90 12.37
C LEU A 365 3.36 21.04 11.11
N ILE A 366 4.43 20.38 10.68
CA ILE A 366 4.48 19.61 9.43
C ILE A 366 4.37 18.10 9.72
N PRO A 367 3.25 17.46 9.34
CA PRO A 367 3.05 16.02 9.56
C PRO A 367 4.13 15.14 8.93
N TYR A 368 4.58 15.46 7.70
CA TYR A 368 5.65 14.74 7.02
C TYR A 368 6.99 14.79 7.79
N ALA A 369 7.30 15.90 8.48
CA ALA A 369 8.52 16.04 9.28
C ALA A 369 8.49 15.12 10.50
N ARG A 370 7.34 15.04 11.19
CA ARG A 370 7.12 14.11 12.30
C ARG A 370 7.20 12.66 11.85
N MET A 371 6.62 12.34 10.69
CA MET A 371 6.68 11.01 10.09
C MET A 371 8.14 10.62 9.80
N ALA A 372 8.90 11.50 9.16
CA ALA A 372 10.32 11.30 8.88
C ALA A 372 11.14 11.03 10.16
N PHE A 373 10.87 11.78 11.24
CA PHE A 373 11.56 11.61 12.51
C PHE A 373 11.26 10.27 13.18
N ILE A 374 10.00 9.81 13.15
CA ILE A 374 9.58 8.54 13.76
C ILE A 374 10.12 7.33 12.98
N PHE A 375 10.20 7.42 11.65
CA PHE A 375 10.60 6.32 10.78
C PHE A 375 12.07 6.40 10.30
N LEU A 376 12.89 7.19 11.00
CA LEU A 376 14.32 7.36 10.71
C LEU A 376 15.12 6.10 11.12
N ASP A 377 15.01 5.04 10.32
CA ASP A 377 15.73 3.78 10.48
C ASP A 377 16.45 3.44 9.14
N PRO A 378 17.73 3.02 9.17
CA PRO A 378 18.42 2.47 8.00
C PRO A 378 17.59 1.50 7.14
N ALA A 379 16.75 0.66 7.76
CA ALA A 379 15.88 -0.28 7.04
C ALA A 379 14.75 0.39 6.24
N THR A 380 14.28 1.57 6.67
CA THR A 380 13.29 2.37 5.94
C THR A 380 13.96 3.15 4.81
N LEU A 381 15.18 3.65 5.02
CA LEU A 381 15.97 4.39 4.03
C LEU A 381 16.35 3.54 2.81
N GLN A 382 16.62 2.24 2.99
CA GLN A 382 16.86 1.31 1.87
C GLN A 382 15.65 1.15 0.95
N ARG A 383 14.45 1.50 1.42
CA ARG A 383 13.19 1.45 0.65
C ARG A 383 12.78 2.79 0.06
N ALA A 384 13.55 3.85 0.30
CA ALA A 384 13.31 5.15 -0.33
C ALA A 384 13.52 5.05 -1.83
N SER A 385 12.73 5.81 -2.61
CA SER A 385 12.88 5.77 -4.05
C SER A 385 14.28 6.26 -4.47
N PRO A 386 14.96 5.62 -5.43
CA PRO A 386 16.29 6.06 -5.87
C PRO A 386 16.32 7.53 -6.32
N TYR A 387 15.21 8.00 -6.88
CA TYR A 387 15.01 9.39 -7.28
C TYR A 387 14.97 10.35 -6.09
N SER A 388 14.29 10.02 -4.98
CA SER A 388 14.25 10.90 -3.81
C SER A 388 15.61 10.98 -3.12
N LEU A 389 16.34 9.86 -3.02
CA LEU A 389 17.67 9.81 -2.42
C LEU A 389 18.70 10.61 -3.23
N THR A 390 18.78 10.36 -4.55
CA THR A 390 19.72 11.08 -5.43
C THR A 390 19.46 12.58 -5.41
N LEU A 391 18.18 12.99 -5.48
CA LEU A 391 17.82 14.39 -5.42
C LEU A 391 18.15 15.00 -4.05
N SER A 392 17.90 14.31 -2.94
CA SER A 392 18.26 14.80 -1.60
C SER A 392 19.77 15.02 -1.47
N LEU A 393 20.59 14.14 -2.07
CA LEU A 393 22.03 14.27 -2.06
C LEU A 393 22.49 15.45 -2.93
N VAL A 394 21.96 15.58 -4.15
CA VAL A 394 22.29 16.68 -5.07
C VAL A 394 21.89 18.04 -4.48
N THR A 395 20.72 18.11 -3.85
CA THR A 395 20.24 19.34 -3.22
C THR A 395 20.98 19.66 -1.93
N ALA A 396 21.30 18.68 -1.09
CA ALA A 396 22.14 18.89 0.09
C ALA A 396 23.55 19.35 -0.31
N THR A 397 24.13 18.77 -1.36
CA THR A 397 25.46 19.17 -1.86
C THR A 397 25.43 20.56 -2.49
N LEU A 398 24.44 20.89 -3.34
CA LEU A 398 24.23 22.24 -3.86
C LEU A 398 23.95 23.25 -2.75
N GLY A 399 23.13 22.89 -1.77
CA GLY A 399 22.80 23.71 -0.61
C GLY A 399 24.03 23.99 0.24
N LEU A 400 24.82 22.95 0.57
CA LEU A 400 26.09 23.09 1.27
C LEU A 400 27.13 23.89 0.46
N ALA A 401 27.17 23.73 -0.87
CA ALA A 401 28.04 24.52 -1.74
C ALA A 401 27.64 26.00 -1.75
N LEU A 402 26.34 26.30 -1.85
CA LEU A 402 25.80 27.67 -1.72
C LEU A 402 26.13 28.24 -0.34
N VAL A 403 25.84 27.49 0.73
CA VAL A 403 26.15 27.87 2.11
C VAL A 403 27.65 28.10 2.29
N GLY A 404 28.51 27.24 1.74
CA GLY A 404 29.96 27.41 1.75
C GLY A 404 30.38 28.70 1.04
N ALA A 405 29.81 28.99 -0.13
CA ALA A 405 30.06 30.23 -0.85
C ALA A 405 29.63 31.47 -0.04
N PHE A 406 28.52 31.40 0.69
CA PHE A 406 28.01 32.51 1.52
C PHE A 406 28.71 32.67 2.87
N ALA A 407 28.97 31.57 3.57
CA ALA A 407 29.49 31.56 4.94
C ALA A 407 31.01 31.76 4.99
N LEU A 408 31.74 31.18 4.03
CA LEU A 408 33.21 31.33 3.97
C LEU A 408 33.64 32.63 3.30
N GLY A 409 32.71 33.41 2.74
CA GLY A 409 32.99 34.70 2.14
C GLY A 409 34.17 34.61 1.19
N ALA A 410 34.11 33.69 0.22
CA ALA A 410 35.15 33.44 -0.77
C ALA A 410 35.37 34.69 -1.65
N LYS A 411 36.06 35.68 -1.07
CA LYS A 411 36.44 36.94 -1.70
C LYS A 411 37.27 36.60 -2.94
N GLY A 412 36.90 37.16 -4.09
CA GLY A 412 37.69 37.05 -5.32
C GLY A 412 37.01 36.33 -6.48
N THR A 413 35.78 35.81 -6.32
CA THR A 413 34.96 35.38 -7.48
C THR A 413 33.96 36.47 -7.86
N ALA A 414 33.78 36.73 -9.16
CA ALA A 414 32.85 37.76 -9.64
C ALA A 414 31.42 37.58 -9.08
N LEU A 415 30.97 36.32 -8.96
CA LEU A 415 29.68 35.96 -8.36
C LEU A 415 29.57 36.38 -6.88
N SER A 416 30.62 36.14 -6.09
CA SER A 416 30.65 36.54 -4.68
C SER A 416 30.58 38.06 -4.52
N ASP A 417 31.26 38.82 -5.38
CA ASP A 417 31.27 40.28 -5.34
C ASP A 417 29.90 40.86 -5.70
N PHE A 418 29.28 40.37 -6.78
CA PHE A 418 27.93 40.78 -7.17
C PHE A 418 26.89 40.51 -6.07
N PHE A 419 26.97 39.34 -5.43
CA PHE A 419 26.07 39.03 -4.33
C PHE A 419 26.33 39.89 -3.10
N TRP A 420 27.60 40.18 -2.77
CA TRP A 420 27.92 41.08 -1.66
C TRP A 420 27.33 42.48 -1.90
N TYR A 421 27.41 42.99 -3.14
CA TYR A 421 26.74 44.22 -3.55
C TYR A 421 25.21 44.15 -3.38
N SER A 422 24.60 43.02 -3.72
CA SER A 422 23.18 42.75 -3.51
C SER A 422 22.80 42.81 -2.02
N VAL A 423 23.52 42.11 -1.14
CA VAL A 423 23.29 42.15 0.32
C VAL A 423 23.49 43.56 0.90
N LYS A 424 24.50 44.28 0.40
CA LYS A 424 24.75 45.67 0.82
C LYS A 424 23.59 46.60 0.43
N SER A 425 22.99 46.38 -0.74
CA SER A 425 21.76 47.08 -1.16
C SER A 425 20.62 46.82 -0.16
N MET A 426 20.34 45.55 0.11
CA MET A 426 19.26 45.14 1.01
C MET A 426 19.44 45.71 2.42
N ARG A 427 20.66 45.71 2.95
CA ARG A 427 20.97 46.22 4.29
C ARG A 427 20.68 47.71 4.44
N ARG A 428 20.91 48.51 3.39
CA ARG A 428 20.64 49.97 3.42
C ARG A 428 19.15 50.28 3.37
N ARG A 429 18.33 49.43 2.73
CA ARG A 429 16.89 49.66 2.51
C ARG A 429 16.06 48.48 3.00
N ARG A 430 16.23 48.15 4.29
CA ARG A 430 15.66 46.96 4.93
C ARG A 430 14.16 46.81 4.66
N LEU A 431 13.39 47.89 4.74
CA LEU A 431 11.93 47.84 4.62
C LEU A 431 11.45 47.43 3.21
N LYS A 432 12.09 47.97 2.16
CA LYS A 432 11.76 47.61 0.77
C LYS A 432 12.21 46.18 0.43
N ALA A 433 13.42 45.82 0.86
CA ALA A 433 13.94 44.47 0.64
C ALA A 433 13.08 43.41 1.36
N VAL A 434 12.64 43.69 2.58
CA VAL A 434 11.73 42.80 3.31
C VAL A 434 10.38 42.70 2.60
N LEU A 435 9.83 43.81 2.11
CA LEU A 435 8.56 43.80 1.37
C LEU A 435 8.65 42.98 0.09
N THR A 436 9.71 43.13 -0.72
CA THR A 436 9.89 42.32 -1.94
C THR A 436 10.10 40.84 -1.65
N ILE A 437 10.92 40.52 -0.64
CA ILE A 437 11.14 39.14 -0.25
C ILE A 437 9.83 38.52 0.24
N ALA A 438 9.04 39.25 1.03
CA ALA A 438 7.75 38.79 1.53
C ALA A 438 6.73 38.59 0.41
N THR A 439 6.63 39.49 -0.57
CA THR A 439 5.70 39.31 -1.69
C THR A 439 6.08 38.11 -2.55
N ILE A 440 7.37 37.94 -2.87
CA ILE A 440 7.86 36.77 -3.59
C ILE A 440 7.60 35.51 -2.76
N ALA A 441 7.85 35.54 -1.44
CA ALA A 441 7.62 34.42 -0.54
C ALA A 441 6.16 33.99 -0.45
N VAL A 442 5.21 34.93 -0.39
CA VAL A 442 3.78 34.60 -0.42
C VAL A 442 3.40 33.94 -1.74
N VAL A 443 3.87 34.50 -2.86
CA VAL A 443 3.59 33.97 -4.19
C VAL A 443 4.18 32.57 -4.38
N THR A 444 5.42 32.34 -3.97
CA THR A 444 6.06 31.02 -4.04
C THR A 444 5.44 30.05 -3.06
N ALA A 445 5.00 30.48 -1.87
CA ALA A 445 4.28 29.64 -0.90
C ALA A 445 2.94 29.12 -1.44
N VAL A 446 2.13 30.01 -2.00
CA VAL A 446 0.85 29.63 -2.64
C VAL A 446 1.12 28.68 -3.80
N SER A 447 2.13 28.98 -4.63
CA SER A 447 2.52 28.12 -5.74
C SER A 447 2.98 26.73 -5.28
N GLY A 448 3.81 26.66 -4.24
CA GLY A 448 4.26 25.39 -3.66
C GLY A 448 3.12 24.59 -3.03
N ALA A 449 2.08 25.25 -2.52
CA ALA A 449 0.93 24.60 -1.92
C ALA A 449 -0.07 24.05 -2.95
N PHE A 450 -0.26 24.72 -4.08
CA PHE A 450 -1.28 24.35 -5.08
C PHE A 450 -0.74 23.69 -6.36
N LEU A 451 0.52 23.96 -6.72
CA LEU A 451 1.15 23.32 -7.88
C LEU A 451 1.72 21.98 -7.48
N ALA A 452 1.03 20.94 -7.90
CA ALA A 452 1.41 19.56 -7.68
C ALA A 452 1.73 18.89 -9.01
N LEU A 453 2.99 18.53 -9.23
CA LEU A 453 3.43 17.45 -10.10
C LEU A 453 3.34 16.15 -9.31
N GLY A 454 2.68 15.13 -9.85
CA GLY A 454 2.54 13.89 -9.13
C GLY A 454 1.87 12.83 -9.97
N SER A 455 1.67 11.65 -9.40
CA SER A 455 0.90 10.62 -10.08
C SER A 455 -0.58 10.79 -9.79
N SER A 456 -1.40 10.58 -10.82
CA SER A 456 -2.83 10.39 -10.66
C SER A 456 -3.24 9.12 -11.37
N THR A 457 -4.15 8.36 -10.76
CA THR A 457 -4.79 7.22 -11.41
C THR A 457 -5.69 7.76 -12.51
N VAL A 458 -5.33 7.49 -13.76
CA VAL A 458 -6.11 7.92 -14.91
C VAL A 458 -7.23 6.93 -15.13
N VAL A 459 -8.44 7.40 -14.80
CA VAL A 459 -9.69 6.71 -15.09
C VAL A 459 -10.20 7.24 -16.42
N ARG A 460 -10.45 6.34 -17.37
CA ARG A 460 -11.08 6.66 -18.65
C ARG A 460 -12.55 6.25 -18.56
N GLU A 461 -13.44 7.20 -18.85
CA GLU A 461 -14.87 6.95 -18.98
C GLU A 461 -15.26 7.05 -20.46
N GLU A 462 -15.86 5.99 -20.98
CA GLU A 462 -16.30 5.88 -22.38
C GLU A 462 -17.79 5.60 -22.43
N THR A 463 -18.51 6.30 -23.30
CA THR A 463 -19.96 6.11 -23.45
C THR A 463 -20.28 5.51 -24.81
N PHE A 464 -21.01 4.39 -24.82
CA PHE A 464 -21.49 3.73 -26.03
C PHE A 464 -23.01 3.69 -26.08
N GLN A 465 -23.56 3.58 -27.28
CA GLN A 465 -24.98 3.28 -27.48
C GLN A 465 -25.20 1.78 -27.27
N SER A 466 -26.12 1.41 -26.39
CA SER A 466 -26.34 0.00 -26.02
C SER A 466 -27.81 -0.28 -25.78
N SER A 467 -28.25 -1.46 -26.21
CA SER A 467 -29.58 -2.00 -25.92
C SER A 467 -29.61 -2.91 -24.68
N PHE A 468 -28.43 -3.17 -24.09
CA PHE A 468 -28.29 -4.02 -22.91
C PHE A 468 -28.66 -3.25 -21.63
N SER A 469 -29.21 -3.96 -20.65
CA SER A 469 -29.52 -3.44 -19.32
C SER A 469 -28.85 -4.31 -18.27
N GLY A 470 -27.86 -3.76 -17.58
CA GLY A 470 -27.06 -4.50 -16.62
C GLY A 470 -25.61 -4.05 -16.62
N LEU A 471 -24.70 -4.96 -16.27
CA LEU A 471 -23.28 -4.66 -16.09
C LEU A 471 -22.43 -5.62 -16.92
N SER A 472 -21.48 -5.11 -17.69
CA SER A 472 -20.47 -5.92 -18.38
C SER A 472 -19.10 -5.75 -17.73
N VAL A 473 -18.36 -6.86 -17.61
CA VAL A 473 -17.02 -6.91 -17.00
C VAL A 473 -16.06 -7.63 -17.94
N SER A 474 -14.95 -6.98 -18.24
CA SER A 474 -13.77 -7.59 -18.87
C SER A 474 -12.51 -7.21 -18.10
N ARG A 475 -11.40 -7.92 -18.33
CA ARG A 475 -10.14 -7.67 -17.63
C ARG A 475 -9.16 -6.97 -18.57
N HIS A 476 -8.79 -5.75 -18.20
CA HIS A 476 -7.94 -4.85 -18.97
C HIS A 476 -6.54 -4.82 -18.39
N LEU A 477 -5.56 -4.85 -19.28
CA LEU A 477 -4.14 -4.79 -18.96
C LEU A 477 -3.49 -3.69 -19.79
N THR A 478 -2.96 -2.67 -19.11
CA THR A 478 -2.15 -1.64 -19.75
C THR A 478 -0.69 -1.88 -19.42
N THR A 479 0.11 -2.15 -20.44
CA THR A 479 1.56 -2.30 -20.32
C THR A 479 2.24 -1.05 -20.83
N THR A 480 3.04 -0.43 -19.98
CA THR A 480 3.84 0.75 -20.30
C THR A 480 5.31 0.38 -20.24
N MET A 481 6.01 0.51 -21.36
CA MET A 481 7.44 0.22 -21.46
C MET A 481 8.22 1.52 -21.69
N TYR A 482 9.17 1.78 -20.79
CA TYR A 482 10.15 2.84 -20.94
C TYR A 482 11.51 2.23 -21.25
N ILE A 483 12.02 2.48 -22.46
CA ILE A 483 13.31 1.96 -22.93
C ILE A 483 14.31 3.10 -22.87
N PHE A 484 15.19 3.06 -21.86
CA PHE A 484 16.30 3.99 -21.72
C PHE A 484 17.55 3.41 -22.39
N ARG A 485 18.03 4.05 -23.46
CA ARG A 485 19.23 3.62 -24.21
C ARG A 485 20.46 4.51 -23.97
N GLY A 486 20.40 5.41 -23.00
CA GLY A 486 21.45 6.39 -22.72
C GLY A 486 21.05 7.81 -23.16
N MET A 487 21.91 8.80 -22.89
CA MET A 487 21.62 10.21 -23.19
C MET A 487 21.78 10.56 -24.69
N ASP A 488 22.51 9.72 -25.44
CA ASP A 488 22.84 9.97 -26.85
C ASP A 488 21.83 9.34 -27.83
N GLN A 489 20.90 8.52 -27.34
CA GLN A 489 19.90 7.82 -28.14
C GLN A 489 18.48 8.23 -27.74
N ALA A 490 17.55 8.18 -28.70
CA ALA A 490 16.15 8.46 -28.43
C ALA A 490 15.58 7.37 -27.52
N ASN A 491 15.04 7.78 -26.37
CA ASN A 491 14.31 6.90 -25.47
C ASN A 491 12.91 6.65 -26.06
N GLU A 492 12.46 5.40 -25.98
CA GLU A 492 11.15 4.99 -26.49
C GLU A 492 10.18 4.80 -25.31
N TYR A 493 8.95 5.30 -25.47
CA TYR A 493 7.85 5.09 -24.55
C TYR A 493 6.71 4.42 -25.31
N ILE A 494 6.43 3.17 -24.96
CA ILE A 494 5.44 2.34 -25.65
C ILE A 494 4.32 2.03 -24.66
N VAL A 495 3.08 2.37 -25.01
CA VAL A 495 1.88 1.98 -24.25
C VAL A 495 1.10 1.00 -25.09
N THR A 496 0.86 -0.19 -24.54
CA THR A 496 0.04 -1.22 -25.15
C THR A 496 -1.11 -1.57 -24.22
N GLU A 497 -2.32 -1.46 -24.73
CA GLU A 497 -3.53 -1.93 -24.04
C GLU A 497 -3.91 -3.31 -24.59
N SER A 498 -4.31 -4.21 -23.70
CA SER A 498 -4.69 -5.58 -24.03
C SER A 498 -5.77 -6.07 -23.07
N HIS A 499 -6.49 -7.11 -23.47
CA HIS A 499 -7.47 -7.77 -22.62
C HIS A 499 -7.06 -9.21 -22.38
N VAL A 500 -7.29 -9.67 -21.15
CA VAL A 500 -6.91 -11.00 -20.69
C VAL A 500 -8.16 -11.74 -20.22
N PRO A 501 -8.19 -13.08 -20.30
CA PRO A 501 -9.34 -13.86 -19.87
C PRO A 501 -9.62 -13.66 -18.38
N LEU A 502 -10.90 -13.66 -17.99
CA LEU A 502 -11.32 -13.79 -16.60
C LEU A 502 -11.02 -15.22 -16.12
N SER A 503 -10.55 -15.34 -14.88
CA SER A 503 -10.39 -16.65 -14.22
C SER A 503 -11.75 -17.27 -13.94
N GLN A 504 -11.79 -18.60 -13.80
CA GLN A 504 -13.02 -19.32 -13.53
C GLN A 504 -13.69 -18.84 -12.21
N GLY A 505 -12.90 -18.64 -11.15
CA GLY A 505 -13.40 -18.14 -9.87
C GLY A 505 -14.00 -16.73 -9.95
N GLU A 506 -13.46 -15.85 -10.81
CA GLU A 506 -14.06 -14.52 -11.03
C GLU A 506 -15.40 -14.61 -11.76
N VAL A 507 -15.49 -15.47 -12.78
CA VAL A 507 -16.73 -15.69 -13.54
C VAL A 507 -17.82 -16.23 -12.63
N GLU A 508 -17.52 -17.24 -11.82
CA GLU A 508 -18.45 -17.83 -10.86
C GLU A 508 -18.88 -16.80 -9.80
N TRP A 509 -17.94 -16.06 -9.23
CA TRP A 509 -18.22 -15.03 -8.22
C TRP A 509 -19.15 -13.92 -8.71
N LEU A 510 -18.88 -13.39 -9.91
CA LEU A 510 -19.70 -12.35 -10.52
C LEU A 510 -21.09 -12.86 -10.90
N SER A 511 -21.17 -14.11 -11.36
CA SER A 511 -22.42 -14.75 -11.79
C SER A 511 -23.37 -15.07 -10.64
N GLN A 512 -22.85 -15.30 -9.43
CA GLN A 512 -23.63 -15.66 -8.24
C GLN A 512 -24.18 -14.46 -7.45
N LYS A 513 -24.00 -13.22 -7.94
CA LYS A 513 -24.50 -12.02 -7.23
C LYS A 513 -26.03 -11.96 -7.24
N GLU A 514 -26.63 -11.59 -6.12
CA GLU A 514 -28.09 -11.62 -5.90
C GLU A 514 -28.92 -10.80 -6.91
N TRP A 515 -28.34 -9.74 -7.49
CA TRP A 515 -29.02 -8.88 -8.46
C TRP A 515 -28.97 -9.39 -9.90
N VAL A 516 -28.18 -10.43 -10.16
CA VAL A 516 -27.96 -11.00 -11.50
C VAL A 516 -29.13 -11.92 -11.84
N GLN A 517 -29.83 -11.61 -12.93
CA GLN A 517 -30.95 -12.40 -13.43
C GLN A 517 -30.52 -13.36 -14.52
N LYS A 518 -29.65 -12.91 -15.43
CA LYS A 518 -29.06 -13.74 -16.49
C LYS A 518 -27.61 -13.39 -16.72
N VAL A 519 -26.85 -14.41 -17.10
CA VAL A 519 -25.42 -14.31 -17.38
C VAL A 519 -25.19 -14.65 -18.85
N TYR A 520 -24.51 -13.75 -19.54
CA TYR A 520 -23.99 -13.98 -20.88
C TYR A 520 -22.48 -13.94 -20.83
N ALA A 521 -21.82 -14.86 -21.53
CA ALA A 521 -20.37 -14.90 -21.63
C ALA A 521 -19.94 -14.67 -23.08
N VAL A 522 -18.80 -14.01 -23.24
CA VAL A 522 -18.05 -13.92 -24.50
C VAL A 522 -16.82 -14.80 -24.33
N LEU A 523 -16.86 -15.95 -25.00
CA LEU A 523 -15.82 -16.95 -24.99
C LEU A 523 -14.94 -16.77 -26.22
N VAL A 524 -13.62 -16.73 -26.02
CA VAL A 524 -12.65 -16.62 -27.09
C VAL A 524 -11.75 -17.84 -27.09
N GLY A 525 -11.62 -18.47 -28.25
CA GLY A 525 -10.72 -19.59 -28.45
C GLY A 525 -10.20 -19.64 -29.88
N ARG A 526 -9.25 -20.55 -30.14
CA ARG A 526 -8.73 -20.79 -31.48
C ARG A 526 -9.31 -22.09 -32.01
N ALA A 527 -9.80 -22.09 -33.25
CA ALA A 527 -10.05 -23.35 -33.94
C ALA A 527 -9.87 -23.21 -35.44
N VAL A 528 -9.79 -24.37 -36.08
CA VAL A 528 -9.75 -24.47 -37.53
C VAL A 528 -11.17 -24.29 -38.08
N VAL A 529 -11.27 -23.43 -39.08
CA VAL A 529 -12.46 -23.22 -39.89
C VAL A 529 -12.23 -23.88 -41.24
N GLU A 530 -13.15 -24.75 -41.66
CA GLU A 530 -13.03 -25.52 -42.89
C GLU A 530 -14.19 -25.24 -43.84
N HIS A 531 -13.87 -25.08 -45.13
CA HIS A 531 -14.83 -24.98 -46.22
C HIS A 531 -14.28 -25.68 -47.46
N GLU A 532 -15.01 -26.68 -47.99
CA GLU A 532 -14.66 -27.41 -49.23
C GLU A 532 -13.19 -27.88 -49.33
N GLY A 533 -12.59 -28.28 -48.20
CA GLY A 533 -11.20 -28.75 -48.14
C GLY A 533 -10.16 -27.66 -47.83
N SER A 534 -10.52 -26.38 -47.92
CA SER A 534 -9.72 -25.25 -47.46
C SER A 534 -9.82 -25.11 -45.94
N ARG A 535 -8.68 -24.90 -45.27
CA ARG A 535 -8.58 -24.80 -43.80
C ARG A 535 -7.84 -23.54 -43.38
N ALA A 536 -8.40 -22.81 -42.44
CA ALA A 536 -7.76 -21.62 -41.86
C ALA A 536 -7.89 -21.64 -40.33
N LEU A 537 -6.82 -21.26 -39.62
CA LEU A 537 -6.86 -21.09 -38.17
C LEU A 537 -7.44 -19.70 -37.84
N ALA A 538 -8.56 -19.64 -37.13
CA ALA A 538 -9.24 -18.40 -36.78
C ALA A 538 -9.47 -18.27 -35.27
N PHE A 539 -9.60 -17.02 -34.80
CA PHE A 539 -10.16 -16.75 -33.48
C PHE A 539 -11.68 -16.88 -33.55
N ILE A 540 -12.25 -17.73 -32.71
CA ILE A 540 -13.70 -17.87 -32.55
C ILE A 540 -14.10 -17.07 -31.32
N VAL A 541 -15.00 -16.13 -31.53
CA VAL A 541 -15.67 -15.34 -30.50
C VAL A 541 -17.08 -15.85 -30.39
N ALA A 542 -17.31 -16.68 -29.39
CA ALA A 542 -18.59 -17.31 -29.15
C ALA A 542 -19.35 -16.50 -28.09
N ALA A 543 -20.52 -15.94 -28.45
CA ALA A 543 -21.30 -15.10 -27.56
C ALA A 543 -22.77 -15.48 -27.58
N ASN A 544 -23.41 -15.48 -26.40
CA ASN A 544 -24.86 -15.73 -26.25
C ASN A 544 -25.68 -14.43 -26.12
N ALA A 545 -25.02 -13.28 -25.97
CA ALA A 545 -25.69 -12.00 -25.75
C ALA A 545 -26.33 -11.44 -27.03
N THR A 546 -25.82 -11.83 -28.20
CA THR A 546 -26.31 -11.38 -29.51
C THR A 546 -27.04 -12.51 -30.19
N ARG A 547 -28.31 -12.29 -30.59
CA ARG A 547 -29.03 -13.24 -31.47
C ARG A 547 -28.36 -13.24 -32.84
N LEU A 548 -27.56 -14.27 -33.10
CA LEU A 548 -26.91 -14.49 -34.37
C LEU A 548 -27.58 -15.69 -35.04
N ASP A 549 -28.19 -15.49 -36.21
CA ASP A 549 -28.81 -16.56 -37.00
C ASP A 549 -27.77 -17.41 -37.80
N GLY A 550 -26.48 -17.27 -37.46
CA GLY A 550 -25.35 -17.97 -38.09
C GLY A 550 -24.00 -17.39 -37.63
N ALA A 551 -22.92 -17.74 -38.33
CA ALA A 551 -21.58 -17.21 -38.03
C ALA A 551 -21.26 -15.98 -38.88
N LEU A 552 -20.63 -14.97 -38.26
CA LEU A 552 -20.06 -13.81 -38.95
C LEU A 552 -18.57 -14.06 -39.18
N LEU A 553 -18.10 -13.92 -40.42
CA LEU A 553 -16.68 -14.11 -40.76
C LEU A 553 -16.02 -12.78 -41.08
N SER A 554 -14.75 -12.65 -40.72
CA SER A 554 -13.95 -11.50 -41.12
C SER A 554 -13.63 -11.57 -42.62
N ALA A 555 -13.50 -10.42 -43.29
CA ALA A 555 -13.32 -10.34 -44.74
C ALA A 555 -12.08 -11.12 -45.21
N SER A 556 -10.94 -10.96 -44.52
CA SER A 556 -9.72 -11.72 -44.78
C SER A 556 -9.89 -13.24 -44.69
N LEU A 557 -10.73 -13.72 -43.76
CA LEU A 557 -11.02 -15.14 -43.60
C LEU A 557 -11.93 -15.67 -44.71
N ALA A 558 -12.96 -14.89 -45.06
CA ALA A 558 -13.91 -15.23 -46.10
C ALA A 558 -13.22 -15.33 -47.48
N GLU A 559 -12.34 -14.37 -47.81
CA GLU A 559 -11.54 -14.39 -49.04
C GLU A 559 -10.62 -15.62 -49.11
N ARG A 560 -9.94 -15.96 -48.01
CA ARG A 560 -9.04 -17.12 -47.94
C ARG A 560 -9.76 -18.46 -48.10
N LEU A 561 -10.96 -18.57 -47.54
CA LEU A 561 -11.76 -19.79 -47.61
C LEU A 561 -12.64 -19.87 -48.88
N GLY A 562 -12.75 -18.78 -49.65
CA GLY A 562 -13.63 -18.69 -50.83
C GLY A 562 -15.12 -18.66 -50.48
N VAL A 563 -15.47 -18.08 -49.33
CA VAL A 563 -16.78 -18.22 -48.67
C VAL A 563 -17.62 -16.95 -48.86
N SER A 564 -18.89 -17.11 -49.25
CA SER A 564 -19.87 -16.02 -49.39
C SER A 564 -21.01 -16.13 -48.36
N ILE A 565 -21.78 -15.06 -48.17
CA ILE A 565 -22.95 -15.07 -47.26
C ILE A 565 -23.93 -16.17 -47.72
N GLY A 566 -24.38 -17.00 -46.77
CA GLY A 566 -25.26 -18.15 -47.02
C GLY A 566 -24.55 -19.50 -47.23
N SER A 567 -23.22 -19.50 -47.42
CA SER A 567 -22.44 -20.74 -47.48
C SER A 567 -22.37 -21.44 -46.12
N THR A 568 -22.07 -22.74 -46.11
CA THR A 568 -21.90 -23.52 -44.86
C THR A 568 -20.42 -23.77 -44.59
N VAL A 569 -19.96 -23.37 -43.41
CA VAL A 569 -18.58 -23.58 -42.95
C VAL A 569 -18.57 -24.49 -41.73
N SER A 570 -17.50 -25.27 -41.56
CA SER A 570 -17.29 -26.08 -40.37
C SER A 570 -16.42 -25.30 -39.38
N VAL A 571 -16.98 -24.94 -38.23
CA VAL A 571 -16.30 -24.22 -37.15
C VAL A 571 -16.19 -25.17 -35.96
N ALA A 572 -14.96 -25.49 -35.54
CA ALA A 572 -14.72 -26.46 -34.45
C ALA A 572 -15.41 -27.83 -34.65
N GLY A 573 -15.53 -28.28 -35.90
CA GLY A 573 -16.18 -29.55 -36.28
C GLY A 573 -17.71 -29.51 -36.38
N LYS A 574 -18.34 -28.34 -36.18
CA LYS A 574 -19.78 -28.13 -36.30
C LYS A 574 -20.09 -27.28 -37.53
N ARG A 575 -21.10 -27.68 -38.31
CA ARG A 575 -21.51 -26.95 -39.51
C ARG A 575 -22.42 -25.78 -39.15
N VAL A 576 -22.10 -24.59 -39.67
CA VAL A 576 -22.86 -23.35 -39.46
C VAL A 576 -22.98 -22.57 -40.76
N ALA A 577 -24.13 -21.92 -40.98
CA ALA A 577 -24.32 -21.02 -42.10
C ALA A 577 -23.65 -19.67 -41.84
N VAL A 578 -23.03 -19.10 -42.88
CA VAL A 578 -22.44 -17.76 -42.81
C VAL A 578 -23.54 -16.72 -42.92
N ALA A 579 -23.81 -16.04 -41.82
CA ALA A 579 -24.85 -15.01 -41.74
C ALA A 579 -24.39 -13.65 -42.28
N GLY A 580 -23.08 -13.39 -42.29
CA GLY A 580 -22.54 -12.10 -42.72
C GLY A 580 -21.01 -12.09 -42.75
N ILE A 581 -20.46 -11.11 -43.46
CA ILE A 581 -19.02 -10.86 -43.54
C ILE A 581 -18.76 -9.44 -43.06
N PHE A 582 -17.82 -9.26 -42.12
CA PHE A 582 -17.45 -7.96 -41.57
C PHE A 582 -16.01 -7.58 -41.97
N ASN A 583 -15.75 -6.29 -42.09
CA ASN A 583 -14.42 -5.79 -42.42
C ASN A 583 -13.48 -6.02 -41.22
N ASP A 584 -12.26 -6.52 -41.45
CA ASP A 584 -11.27 -6.76 -40.39
C ASP A 584 -10.92 -5.48 -39.60
N THR A 585 -11.17 -4.30 -40.19
CA THR A 585 -10.98 -2.99 -39.54
C THR A 585 -12.20 -2.49 -38.77
N SER A 586 -13.39 -3.07 -38.98
CA SER A 586 -14.61 -2.69 -38.27
C SER A 586 -14.73 -3.47 -36.96
N THR A 587 -14.79 -2.76 -35.83
CA THR A 587 -15.05 -3.38 -34.52
C THR A 587 -16.51 -3.80 -34.44
N VAL A 588 -16.76 -5.10 -34.38
CA VAL A 588 -18.11 -5.61 -34.15
C VAL A 588 -18.58 -5.13 -32.78
N LYS A 589 -19.78 -4.59 -32.70
CA LYS A 589 -20.36 -4.14 -31.43
C LYS A 589 -21.05 -5.31 -30.75
N LEU A 590 -20.73 -5.52 -29.48
CA LEU A 590 -21.45 -6.48 -28.63
C LEU A 590 -22.79 -5.90 -28.17
N ALA A 591 -23.60 -6.71 -27.47
CA ALA A 591 -24.90 -6.29 -26.94
C ALA A 591 -24.79 -5.05 -26.02
N ASP A 592 -23.69 -4.94 -25.26
CA ASP A 592 -23.39 -3.80 -24.41
C ASP A 592 -22.87 -2.56 -25.17
N GLY A 593 -22.87 -2.58 -26.50
CA GLY A 593 -22.48 -1.46 -27.35
C GLY A 593 -20.97 -1.23 -27.46
N ALA A 594 -20.20 -1.84 -26.55
CA ALA A 594 -18.75 -1.75 -26.54
C ALA A 594 -18.15 -2.47 -27.76
N PRO A 595 -17.12 -1.90 -28.39
CA PRO A 595 -16.43 -2.52 -29.52
C PRO A 595 -15.71 -3.79 -29.07
N LEU A 596 -15.66 -4.81 -29.94
CA LEU A 596 -14.91 -6.05 -29.75
C LEU A 596 -13.38 -5.86 -29.89
N ALA A 597 -12.86 -4.72 -29.42
CA ALA A 597 -11.41 -4.42 -29.35
C ALA A 597 -10.68 -5.27 -28.29
N GLU A 598 -11.43 -6.06 -27.52
CA GLU A 598 -10.94 -6.95 -26.46
C GLU A 598 -10.38 -8.29 -26.97
N LEU A 599 -10.32 -8.48 -28.29
CA LEU A 599 -9.71 -9.68 -28.87
C LEU A 599 -8.19 -9.56 -28.90
N PRO A 600 -7.45 -10.64 -28.64
CA PRO A 600 -6.01 -10.66 -28.88
C PRO A 600 -5.74 -10.26 -30.33
N SER A 601 -4.84 -9.29 -30.52
CA SER A 601 -4.38 -8.91 -31.86
C SER A 601 -3.94 -10.17 -32.60
N ALA A 602 -4.44 -10.35 -33.83
CA ALA A 602 -4.10 -11.50 -34.65
C ALA A 602 -2.59 -11.49 -34.89
N GLY A 603 -1.86 -12.29 -34.12
CA GLY A 603 -0.45 -12.58 -34.39
C GLY A 603 -0.33 -13.25 -35.76
N SER A 604 0.91 -13.36 -36.27
CA SER A 604 1.20 -13.88 -37.62
C SER A 604 0.65 -15.29 -37.93
N MET A 605 0.21 -16.04 -36.91
CA MET A 605 -0.33 -17.40 -37.03
C MET A 605 -1.86 -17.47 -37.15
N VAL A 606 -2.62 -16.42 -36.83
CA VAL A 606 -4.09 -16.44 -36.92
C VAL A 606 -4.54 -15.70 -38.17
N GLN A 607 -5.44 -16.32 -38.93
CA GLN A 607 -5.75 -15.95 -40.31
C GLN A 607 -7.11 -15.27 -40.47
N GLY A 608 -7.77 -14.93 -39.37
CA GLY A 608 -9.03 -14.18 -39.33
C GLY A 608 -9.84 -14.41 -38.05
N VAL A 609 -11.03 -13.80 -37.98
CA VAL A 609 -11.93 -13.85 -36.81
C VAL A 609 -13.32 -14.36 -37.23
N VAL A 610 -13.92 -15.20 -36.39
CA VAL A 610 -15.30 -15.69 -36.52
C VAL A 610 -16.08 -15.30 -35.28
N ILE A 611 -17.24 -14.67 -35.45
CA ILE A 611 -18.19 -14.43 -34.36
C ILE A 611 -19.33 -15.42 -34.53
N ALA A 612 -19.62 -16.18 -33.49
CA ALA A 612 -20.55 -17.28 -33.54
C ALA A 612 -21.43 -17.35 -32.30
N PRO A 613 -22.59 -18.01 -32.38
CA PRO A 613 -23.34 -18.45 -31.20
C PRO A 613 -22.46 -19.25 -30.21
N VAL A 614 -22.81 -19.17 -28.93
CA VAL A 614 -22.03 -19.77 -27.84
C VAL A 614 -21.86 -21.30 -27.98
N GLU A 615 -22.79 -21.96 -28.67
CA GLU A 615 -22.77 -23.41 -28.92
C GLU A 615 -21.60 -23.84 -29.81
N LEU A 616 -21.01 -22.91 -30.57
CA LEU A 616 -19.86 -23.13 -31.44
C LEU A 616 -18.52 -22.79 -30.76
N ALA A 617 -18.52 -22.50 -29.45
CA ALA A 617 -17.31 -22.28 -28.69
C ALA A 617 -16.37 -23.51 -28.78
N PRO A 618 -15.08 -23.32 -29.14
CA PRO A 618 -14.13 -24.43 -29.19
C PRO A 618 -13.79 -24.95 -27.79
N ARG A 619 -13.33 -26.21 -27.71
CA ARG A 619 -12.85 -26.78 -26.44
C ARG A 619 -11.64 -25.98 -25.94
N GLY A 620 -11.68 -25.56 -24.68
CA GLY A 620 -10.64 -24.72 -24.08
C GLY A 620 -10.80 -23.22 -24.37
N ALA A 621 -11.95 -22.77 -24.91
CA ALA A 621 -12.27 -21.35 -24.99
C ALA A 621 -12.29 -20.72 -23.59
N GLN A 622 -11.74 -19.51 -23.48
CA GLN A 622 -11.63 -18.78 -22.22
C GLN A 622 -12.64 -17.62 -22.21
N VAL A 623 -13.16 -17.27 -21.05
CA VAL A 623 -14.11 -16.17 -20.90
C VAL A 623 -13.34 -14.85 -20.89
N TYR A 624 -13.54 -13.99 -21.89
CA TYR A 624 -12.90 -12.66 -21.95
C TYR A 624 -13.80 -11.57 -21.37
N LYS A 625 -15.11 -11.74 -21.52
CA LYS A 625 -16.10 -10.77 -21.06
C LYS A 625 -17.34 -11.47 -20.52
N LEU A 626 -17.88 -10.91 -19.46
CA LEU A 626 -19.13 -11.32 -18.84
C LEU A 626 -20.14 -10.18 -18.96
N LEU A 627 -21.37 -10.47 -19.37
CA LEU A 627 -22.49 -9.52 -19.33
C LEU A 627 -23.55 -10.06 -18.36
N LEU A 628 -23.85 -9.27 -17.35
CA LEU A 628 -24.73 -9.60 -16.24
C LEU A 628 -26.01 -8.77 -16.36
N GLU A 629 -27.09 -9.39 -16.81
CA GLU A 629 -28.39 -8.75 -16.95
C GLU A 629 -29.04 -8.63 -15.57
N GLY A 630 -29.47 -7.43 -15.19
CA GLY A 630 -30.05 -7.15 -13.89
C GLY A 630 -29.97 -5.67 -13.52
N ASN A 631 -30.29 -5.35 -12.27
CA ASN A 631 -30.21 -3.99 -11.73
C ASN A 631 -29.09 -3.90 -10.69
N PRO A 632 -27.86 -3.51 -11.09
CA PRO A 632 -26.74 -3.46 -10.16
C PRO A 632 -26.94 -2.38 -9.08
N PRO A 633 -26.45 -2.61 -7.85
CA PRO A 633 -26.42 -1.59 -6.80
C PRO A 633 -25.65 -0.34 -7.25
N LYS A 634 -26.12 0.83 -6.80
CA LYS A 634 -25.42 2.10 -7.06
C LYS A 634 -23.97 2.06 -6.56
N GLY A 635 -23.03 2.49 -7.40
CA GLY A 635 -21.60 2.53 -7.07
C GLY A 635 -20.86 1.19 -7.18
N LEU A 636 -21.55 0.10 -7.59
CA LEU A 636 -20.90 -1.19 -7.80
C LEU A 636 -19.85 -1.12 -8.92
N ARG A 637 -20.14 -0.42 -10.02
CA ARG A 637 -19.21 -0.19 -11.14
C ARG A 637 -17.87 0.36 -10.66
N ASP A 638 -17.90 1.51 -9.98
CA ASP A 638 -16.71 2.19 -9.45
C ASP A 638 -15.96 1.32 -8.43
N SER A 639 -16.69 0.59 -7.58
CA SER A 639 -16.10 -0.32 -6.58
C SER A 639 -15.38 -1.50 -7.24
N LEU A 640 -15.95 -2.11 -8.28
CA LEU A 640 -15.36 -3.24 -9.00
C LEU A 640 -14.06 -2.84 -9.72
N VAL A 641 -14.01 -1.65 -10.33
CA VAL A 641 -12.80 -1.16 -10.99
C VAL A 641 -11.70 -0.86 -9.96
N ARG A 642 -12.01 -0.19 -8.84
CA ARG A 642 -11.02 0.10 -7.78
C ARG A 642 -10.52 -1.14 -7.05
N MET A 643 -11.40 -2.11 -6.83
CA MET A 643 -11.08 -3.37 -6.17
C MET A 643 -10.21 -4.29 -7.03
N SER A 644 -10.38 -4.27 -8.35
CA SER A 644 -9.58 -5.05 -9.28
C SER A 644 -8.24 -4.41 -9.62
N TYR A 645 -8.09 -3.10 -9.40
CA TYR A 645 -6.87 -2.36 -9.73
C TYR A 645 -5.64 -2.84 -8.96
N THR A 646 -4.66 -3.34 -9.70
CA THR A 646 -3.31 -3.65 -9.21
C THR A 646 -2.27 -3.16 -10.20
N TRP A 647 -1.04 -2.92 -9.72
CA TRP A 647 0.06 -2.54 -10.59
C TRP A 647 1.35 -3.25 -10.18
N SER A 648 2.23 -3.47 -11.14
CA SER A 648 3.58 -3.98 -10.90
C SER A 648 4.58 -3.30 -11.82
N GLY A 649 5.77 -3.00 -11.31
CA GLY A 649 6.88 -2.46 -12.07
C GLY A 649 8.06 -3.42 -12.03
N ASN A 650 8.68 -3.69 -13.17
CA ASN A 650 9.93 -4.44 -13.24
C ASN A 650 10.94 -3.73 -14.15
N MET A 651 12.19 -3.70 -13.72
CA MET A 651 13.30 -3.12 -14.47
C MET A 651 14.23 -4.24 -14.91
N THR A 652 14.42 -4.38 -16.22
CA THR A 652 15.33 -5.35 -16.80
C THR A 652 16.39 -4.64 -17.64
N THR A 653 17.59 -5.21 -17.67
CA THR A 653 18.67 -4.74 -18.52
C THR A 653 18.84 -5.72 -19.68
N SER A 654 18.65 -5.24 -20.90
CA SER A 654 18.77 -6.08 -22.11
C SER A 654 19.57 -5.34 -23.17
N GLY A 655 20.67 -5.95 -23.63
CA GLY A 655 21.52 -5.39 -24.68
C GLY A 655 22.14 -4.02 -24.36
N GLY A 656 22.32 -3.68 -23.07
CA GLY A 656 22.81 -2.37 -22.62
C GLY A 656 21.72 -1.31 -22.44
N ALA A 657 20.48 -1.56 -22.87
CA ALA A 657 19.33 -0.72 -22.60
C ALA A 657 18.68 -1.09 -21.25
N GLN A 658 18.27 -0.08 -20.50
CA GLN A 658 17.45 -0.25 -19.29
C GLN A 658 15.98 -0.18 -19.69
N VAL A 659 15.27 -1.30 -19.57
CA VAL A 659 13.84 -1.41 -19.90
C VAL A 659 13.05 -1.46 -18.62
N THR A 660 12.26 -0.43 -18.36
CA THR A 660 11.32 -0.41 -17.24
C THR A 660 9.93 -0.69 -17.77
N THR A 661 9.31 -1.77 -17.29
CA THR A 661 7.95 -2.17 -17.69
C THR A 661 7.01 -2.04 -16.51
N TYR A 662 5.97 -1.25 -16.67
CA TYR A 662 4.84 -1.16 -15.74
C TYR A 662 3.64 -1.88 -16.33
N VAL A 663 3.02 -2.73 -15.53
CA VAL A 663 1.79 -3.44 -15.90
C VAL A 663 0.70 -3.01 -14.93
N TYR A 664 -0.34 -2.39 -15.46
CA TYR A 664 -1.55 -2.01 -14.72
C TYR A 664 -2.67 -2.96 -15.11
N GLU A 665 -3.27 -3.62 -14.12
CA GLU A 665 -4.39 -4.53 -14.31
C GLU A 665 -5.62 -3.94 -13.63
N SER A 666 -6.74 -3.84 -14.34
CA SER A 666 -8.03 -3.45 -13.77
C SER A 666 -9.19 -4.07 -14.53
N TYR A 667 -10.38 -4.06 -13.94
CA TYR A 667 -11.60 -4.37 -14.68
C TYR A 667 -11.99 -3.18 -15.57
N HIS A 668 -12.41 -3.50 -16.78
CA HIS A 668 -13.18 -2.62 -17.64
C HIS A 668 -14.66 -2.95 -17.41
N VAL A 669 -15.37 -2.02 -16.74
CA VAL A 669 -16.75 -2.27 -16.31
C VAL A 669 -17.69 -1.29 -16.98
N CYS A 670 -18.64 -1.81 -17.76
CA CYS A 670 -19.69 -1.00 -18.37
C CYS A 670 -21.02 -1.19 -17.65
N GLU A 671 -21.65 -0.10 -17.26
CA GLU A 671 -23.01 -0.09 -16.75
C GLU A 671 -23.95 0.43 -17.84
N ALA A 672 -24.94 -0.39 -18.22
CA ALA A 672 -25.86 -0.10 -19.31
C ALA A 672 -27.29 0.01 -18.78
N GLY A 673 -27.97 1.09 -19.17
CA GLY A 673 -29.35 1.39 -18.75
C GLY A 673 -30.41 1.19 -19.85
N GLY A 674 -30.11 0.41 -20.91
CA GLY A 674 -31.04 0.17 -22.02
C GLY A 674 -31.11 1.29 -23.07
N GLY A 675 -30.15 2.21 -23.10
CA GLY A 675 -29.99 3.20 -24.18
C GLY A 675 -28.53 3.59 -24.41
N SER A 676 -27.81 3.87 -23.32
CA SER A 676 -26.36 4.05 -23.33
C SER A 676 -25.70 3.16 -22.28
N SER A 677 -24.48 2.73 -22.58
CA SER A 677 -23.57 2.11 -21.63
C SER A 677 -22.45 3.10 -21.30
N SER A 678 -22.19 3.30 -20.01
CA SER A 678 -21.00 4.03 -19.54
C SER A 678 -19.99 3.04 -18.99
N CYS A 679 -18.83 3.00 -19.62
CA CYS A 679 -17.70 2.13 -19.31
C CYS A 679 -16.63 2.88 -18.54
N LEU A 680 -16.14 2.27 -17.46
CA LEU A 680 -15.08 2.79 -16.62
C LEU A 680 -13.90 1.83 -16.60
N VAL A 681 -12.69 2.35 -16.82
CA VAL A 681 -11.44 1.58 -16.76
C VAL A 681 -10.31 2.41 -16.16
N ILE A 682 -9.44 1.78 -15.36
CA ILE A 682 -8.18 2.40 -14.92
C ILE A 682 -7.10 2.03 -15.93
N VAL A 683 -6.63 3.03 -16.68
CA VAL A 683 -5.59 2.86 -17.70
C VAL A 683 -4.21 2.77 -17.05
N GLY A 684 -4.01 3.44 -15.92
CA GLY A 684 -2.78 3.36 -15.15
C GLY A 684 -2.51 4.65 -14.37
N GLU A 685 -1.29 4.75 -13.84
CA GLU A 685 -0.83 5.94 -13.14
C GLU A 685 0.07 6.79 -14.05
N PHE A 686 -0.34 8.04 -14.27
CA PHE A 686 0.39 8.97 -15.13
C PHE A 686 0.78 10.21 -14.34
N VAL A 687 1.94 10.77 -14.69
CA VAL A 687 2.39 12.04 -14.12
C VAL A 687 1.50 13.16 -14.64
N GLN A 688 0.80 13.83 -13.74
CA GLN A 688 -0.04 14.98 -14.03
C GLN A 688 0.44 16.21 -13.26
N ALA A 689 0.19 17.38 -13.82
CA ALA A 689 0.39 18.66 -13.17
C ALA A 689 -0.99 19.27 -12.83
N SER A 690 -1.19 19.57 -11.55
CA SER A 690 -2.34 20.34 -11.06
C SER A 690 -2.01 21.83 -11.02
N GLY A 691 -3.00 22.68 -11.31
CA GLY A 691 -2.88 24.14 -11.18
C GLY A 691 -2.17 24.87 -12.33
N VAL A 692 -2.05 24.26 -13.51
CA VAL A 692 -1.33 24.82 -14.67
C VAL A 692 -1.90 26.17 -15.17
N PRO A 693 -3.23 26.36 -15.26
CA PRO A 693 -3.78 27.66 -15.65
C PRO A 693 -3.42 28.78 -14.66
N GLU A 694 -3.55 28.49 -13.36
CA GLU A 694 -3.27 29.42 -12.27
C GLU A 694 -1.78 29.78 -12.23
N PHE A 695 -0.90 28.84 -12.54
CA PHE A 695 0.55 29.04 -12.62
C PHE A 695 0.94 30.19 -13.53
N THR A 696 0.31 30.31 -14.70
CA THR A 696 0.67 31.32 -15.70
C THR A 696 0.34 32.73 -15.19
N LEU A 697 -0.80 32.89 -14.52
CA LEU A 697 -1.20 34.16 -13.91
C LEU A 697 -0.23 34.56 -12.79
N VAL A 698 0.13 33.61 -11.92
CA VAL A 698 1.04 33.86 -10.80
C VAL A 698 2.44 34.24 -11.28
N LEU A 699 2.94 33.59 -12.34
CA LEU A 699 4.24 33.89 -12.94
C LEU A 699 4.30 35.34 -13.45
N VAL A 700 3.26 35.77 -14.19
CA VAL A 700 3.17 37.13 -14.73
C VAL A 700 3.12 38.15 -13.58
N LEU A 701 2.26 37.96 -12.58
CA LEU A 701 2.12 38.88 -11.45
C LEU A 701 3.42 38.99 -10.64
N SER A 702 4.06 37.85 -10.33
CA SER A 702 5.36 37.79 -9.65
C SER A 702 6.42 38.60 -10.40
N SER A 703 6.53 38.40 -11.71
CA SER A 703 7.53 39.10 -12.54
C SER A 703 7.31 40.61 -12.56
N MET A 704 6.05 41.05 -12.59
CA MET A 704 5.70 42.46 -12.56
C MET A 704 6.03 43.11 -11.21
N VAL A 705 5.80 42.41 -10.09
CA VAL A 705 6.15 42.90 -8.75
C VAL A 705 7.66 43.09 -8.61
N VAL A 706 8.46 42.13 -9.08
CA VAL A 706 9.92 42.25 -9.07
C VAL A 706 10.37 43.43 -9.94
N ALA A 707 9.80 43.56 -11.15
CA ALA A 707 10.13 44.65 -12.06
C ALA A 707 9.84 46.02 -11.43
N VAL A 708 8.65 46.23 -10.87
CA VAL A 708 8.27 47.51 -10.22
C VAL A 708 9.21 47.85 -9.08
N SER A 709 9.57 46.88 -8.24
CA SER A 709 10.45 47.14 -7.11
C SER A 709 11.89 47.48 -7.54
N LEU A 710 12.44 46.73 -8.50
CA LEU A 710 13.77 47.00 -9.04
C LEU A 710 13.81 48.33 -9.80
N LEU A 711 12.78 48.68 -10.55
CA LEU A 711 12.67 50.00 -11.20
C LEU A 711 12.67 51.14 -10.16
N GLY A 712 11.99 50.97 -9.03
CA GLY A 712 12.04 51.92 -7.92
C GLY A 712 13.44 52.03 -7.30
N SER A 713 14.11 50.90 -7.07
CA SER A 713 15.50 50.86 -6.58
C SER A 713 16.45 51.58 -7.55
N MET A 714 16.30 51.32 -8.84
CA MET A 714 17.06 51.92 -9.93
C MET A 714 16.97 53.45 -9.96
N HIS A 715 15.76 54.00 -9.83
CA HIS A 715 15.53 55.45 -9.82
C HIS A 715 16.24 56.12 -8.65
N GLU A 716 16.18 55.51 -7.48
CA GLU A 716 16.83 56.02 -6.26
C GLU A 716 18.36 55.84 -6.28
N ARG A 717 18.91 54.92 -7.11
CA ARG A 717 20.35 54.58 -7.14
C ARG A 717 21.05 54.99 -8.43
N GLY A 718 20.40 55.78 -9.29
CA GLY A 718 20.97 56.23 -10.55
C GLY A 718 22.37 56.85 -10.44
N ARG A 719 22.65 57.57 -9.33
CA ARG A 719 23.96 58.17 -9.06
C ARG A 719 25.05 57.13 -8.77
N GLU A 720 24.75 56.05 -8.06
CA GLU A 720 25.72 54.99 -7.75
C GLU A 720 26.18 54.27 -9.03
N TYR A 721 25.24 53.98 -9.95
CA TYR A 721 25.54 53.36 -11.24
C TYR A 721 26.34 54.31 -12.16
N SER A 722 26.01 55.61 -12.14
CA SER A 722 26.75 56.64 -12.87
C SER A 722 28.19 56.76 -12.34
N THR A 723 28.41 56.73 -11.02
CA THR A 723 29.77 56.71 -10.46
C THR A 723 30.53 55.43 -10.79
N ALA A 724 29.89 54.25 -10.75
CA ALA A 724 30.53 53.00 -11.12
C ALA A 724 30.97 53.02 -12.60
N SER A 725 30.13 53.58 -13.47
CA SER A 725 30.47 53.86 -14.86
C SER A 725 31.65 54.81 -15.00
N ALA A 726 31.65 55.95 -14.29
CA ALA A 726 32.75 56.90 -14.33
C ALA A 726 34.09 56.26 -13.90
N LEU A 727 34.04 55.27 -13.00
CA LEU A 727 35.20 54.48 -12.56
C LEU A 727 35.61 53.36 -13.53
N GLY A 728 34.93 53.20 -14.67
CA GLY A 728 35.30 52.23 -15.69
C GLY A 728 34.32 51.08 -15.90
N ALA A 729 33.28 50.90 -15.06
CA ALA A 729 32.36 49.77 -15.19
C ALA A 729 31.65 49.75 -16.56
N SER A 730 31.61 48.58 -17.20
CA SER A 730 30.90 48.42 -18.49
C SER A 730 29.38 48.43 -18.29
N PRO A 731 28.58 48.78 -19.32
CA PRO A 731 27.11 48.72 -19.22
C PRO A 731 26.58 47.31 -18.93
N ALA A 732 27.30 46.29 -19.42
CA ALA A 732 27.05 44.89 -19.11
C ALA A 732 27.29 44.58 -17.62
N TYR A 733 28.32 45.17 -17.02
CA TYR A 733 28.59 45.00 -15.58
C TYR A 733 27.49 45.64 -14.72
N VAL A 734 27.01 46.83 -15.08
CA VAL A 734 25.93 47.51 -14.35
C VAL A 734 24.61 46.75 -14.46
N SER A 735 24.25 46.27 -15.66
CA SER A 735 23.06 45.42 -15.85
C SER A 735 23.17 44.09 -15.10
N ALA A 736 24.35 43.47 -15.06
CA ALA A 736 24.60 42.26 -14.29
C ALA A 736 24.39 42.47 -12.77
N ILE A 737 24.80 43.60 -12.21
CA ILE A 737 24.53 43.92 -10.78
C ILE A 737 23.02 43.92 -10.50
N VAL A 738 22.23 44.54 -11.37
CA VAL A 738 20.77 44.65 -11.19
C VAL A 738 20.08 43.30 -11.38
N LEU A 739 20.55 42.50 -12.34
CA LEU A 739 20.04 41.15 -12.58
C LEU A 739 20.35 40.22 -11.40
N VAL A 740 21.56 40.30 -10.84
CA VAL A 740 21.93 39.57 -9.61
C VAL A 740 21.12 40.06 -8.41
N GLU A 741 20.84 41.36 -8.30
CA GLU A 741 19.95 41.89 -7.25
C GLU A 741 18.53 41.28 -7.34
N GLY A 742 17.96 41.21 -8.55
CA GLY A 742 16.68 40.55 -8.80
C GLY A 742 16.70 39.06 -8.48
N LEU A 743 17.69 38.32 -8.99
CA LEU A 743 17.86 36.89 -8.69
C LEU A 743 18.06 36.64 -7.19
N SER A 744 18.74 37.54 -6.49
CA SER A 744 18.90 37.44 -5.03
C SER A 744 17.54 37.54 -4.34
N TYR A 745 16.69 38.51 -4.69
CA TYR A 745 15.34 38.59 -4.15
C TYR A 745 14.52 37.33 -4.45
N GLY A 746 14.66 36.78 -5.65
CA GLY A 746 14.07 35.51 -6.05
C GLY A 746 14.48 34.34 -5.17
N ILE A 747 15.78 34.12 -4.99
CA ILE A 747 16.32 33.04 -4.15
C ILE A 747 15.84 33.21 -2.70
N LEU A 748 15.90 34.44 -2.16
CA LEU A 748 15.48 34.73 -0.79
C LEU A 748 13.98 34.51 -0.58
N GLY A 749 13.15 35.04 -1.48
CA GLY A 749 11.70 34.85 -1.43
C GLY A 749 11.29 33.41 -1.71
N GLY A 750 12.00 32.72 -2.61
CA GLY A 750 11.77 31.31 -2.92
C GLY A 750 12.00 30.40 -1.73
N VAL A 751 13.11 30.59 -1.01
CA VAL A 751 13.42 29.79 0.18
C VAL A 751 12.43 30.09 1.31
N ALA A 752 12.16 31.37 1.57
CA ALA A 752 11.18 31.76 2.59
C ALA A 752 9.78 31.24 2.27
N GLY A 753 9.39 31.31 0.99
CA GLY A 753 8.09 30.84 0.53
C GLY A 753 7.99 29.33 0.43
N TYR A 754 9.06 28.59 0.20
CA TYR A 754 9.04 27.13 0.31
C TYR A 754 8.70 26.71 1.74
N VAL A 755 9.40 27.28 2.74
CA VAL A 755 9.13 27.03 4.16
C VAL A 755 7.69 27.41 4.51
N LEU A 756 7.24 28.61 4.10
CA LEU A 756 5.86 29.06 4.33
C LEU A 756 4.81 28.20 3.60
N GLY A 757 5.12 27.73 2.38
CA GLY A 757 4.24 26.90 1.57
C GLY A 757 4.02 25.52 2.20
N GLN A 758 5.06 24.95 2.82
CA GLN A 758 4.92 23.71 3.58
C GLN A 758 3.98 23.89 4.78
N PHE A 759 4.07 25.00 5.51
CA PHE A 759 3.10 25.31 6.57
C PHE A 759 1.69 25.55 6.02
N LEU A 760 1.56 26.14 4.82
CA LEU A 760 0.25 26.37 4.21
C LEU A 760 -0.42 25.06 3.75
N GLN A 761 0.36 24.09 3.27
CA GLN A 761 -0.14 22.77 2.89
C GLN A 761 -0.78 22.02 4.05
N THR A 762 -0.32 22.21 5.29
CA THR A 762 -0.90 21.53 6.45
C THR A 762 -2.26 22.09 6.85
N LEU A 763 -2.61 23.27 6.38
CA LEU A 763 -3.91 23.90 6.56
C LEU A 763 -4.89 23.54 5.44
N LEU A 764 -4.41 22.97 4.33
CA LEU A 764 -5.25 22.57 3.20
C LEU A 764 -5.71 21.12 3.37
N PRO A 765 -6.99 20.81 3.06
CA PRO A 765 -7.46 19.43 3.07
C PRO A 765 -6.79 18.65 1.93
N ALA A 766 -6.52 17.36 2.14
CA ALA A 766 -5.88 16.48 1.14
C ALA A 766 -6.66 16.42 -0.18
N SER A 767 -7.98 16.66 -0.14
CA SER A 767 -8.86 16.72 -1.31
C SER A 767 -8.73 18.00 -2.15
N ALA A 768 -7.99 19.02 -1.69
CA ALA A 768 -7.81 20.28 -2.43
C ALA A 768 -6.88 20.13 -3.64
N VAL A 769 -6.08 19.06 -3.70
CA VAL A 769 -5.14 18.77 -4.79
C VAL A 769 -5.55 17.45 -5.45
N SER A 770 -5.93 17.52 -6.73
CA SER A 770 -6.45 16.36 -7.48
C SER A 770 -5.40 15.31 -7.87
N VAL A 771 -4.14 15.52 -7.50
CA VAL A 771 -2.98 14.69 -7.87
C VAL A 771 -2.26 14.29 -6.59
N LYS A 772 -1.80 13.04 -6.47
CA LYS A 772 -0.94 12.62 -5.36
C LYS A 772 0.42 13.30 -5.56
N PRO A 773 0.75 14.38 -4.82
CA PRO A 773 1.93 15.19 -5.11
C PRO A 773 3.18 14.32 -4.96
N SER A 774 4.10 14.42 -5.93
CA SER A 774 5.41 13.82 -5.76
C SER A 774 6.15 14.52 -4.63
N THR A 775 6.98 13.76 -3.94
CA THR A 775 7.85 14.18 -2.84
C THR A 775 8.60 15.50 -3.13
N PHE A 776 8.95 15.76 -4.39
CA PHE A 776 9.72 16.93 -4.83
C PHE A 776 8.88 18.05 -5.46
N SER A 777 7.59 17.83 -5.71
CA SER A 777 6.78 18.77 -6.49
C SER A 777 6.70 20.18 -5.91
N PRO A 778 6.35 20.36 -4.61
CA PRO A 778 6.27 21.69 -4.01
C PRO A 778 7.59 22.48 -4.11
N MET A 779 8.72 21.77 -4.07
CA MET A 779 10.04 22.35 -4.27
C MET A 779 10.20 22.85 -5.71
N LEU A 780 9.98 22.00 -6.71
CA LEU A 780 10.16 22.43 -8.10
C LEU A 780 9.26 23.62 -8.43
N ALA A 781 8.01 23.58 -7.97
CA ALA A 781 7.08 24.70 -8.09
C ALA A 781 7.66 25.99 -7.48
N THR A 782 8.10 25.94 -6.22
CA THR A 782 8.65 27.13 -5.53
C THR A 782 9.93 27.65 -6.18
N VAL A 783 10.85 26.77 -6.59
CA VAL A 783 12.11 27.14 -7.25
C VAL A 783 11.85 27.78 -8.61
N ILE A 784 10.97 27.21 -9.43
CA ILE A 784 10.62 27.75 -10.75
C ILE A 784 9.95 29.12 -10.59
N VAL A 785 8.97 29.25 -9.69
CA VAL A 785 8.26 30.52 -9.42
C VAL A 785 9.14 31.56 -8.74
N ALA A 786 10.21 31.15 -8.07
CA ALA A 786 11.20 32.06 -7.51
C ALA A 786 12.15 32.59 -8.58
N ILE A 787 12.74 31.70 -9.38
CA ILE A 787 13.83 32.03 -10.30
C ILE A 787 13.31 32.67 -11.59
N VAL A 788 12.32 32.05 -12.25
CA VAL A 788 11.87 32.49 -13.58
C VAL A 788 11.27 33.90 -13.54
N PRO A 789 10.30 34.21 -12.64
CA PRO A 789 9.78 35.56 -12.50
C PRO A 789 10.82 36.59 -12.06
N SER A 790 11.76 36.22 -11.18
CA SER A 790 12.80 37.15 -10.72
C SER A 790 13.78 37.50 -11.83
N PHE A 791 14.12 36.50 -12.65
CA PHE A 791 14.92 36.72 -13.85
C PHE A 791 14.16 37.61 -14.84
N LEU A 792 12.96 37.22 -15.27
CA LEU A 792 12.14 37.96 -16.23
C LEU A 792 11.83 39.40 -15.77
N GLY A 793 11.44 39.55 -14.49
CA GLY A 793 11.16 40.83 -13.87
C GLY A 793 12.40 41.73 -13.75
N SER A 794 13.60 41.16 -13.68
CA SER A 794 14.85 41.92 -13.63
C SER A 794 15.36 42.37 -15.01
N LEU A 795 14.92 41.75 -16.11
CA LEU A 795 15.40 42.06 -17.46
C LEU A 795 15.12 43.52 -17.87
N ILE A 796 13.90 44.00 -17.62
CA ILE A 796 13.50 45.37 -17.95
C ILE A 796 14.32 46.39 -17.13
N PRO A 797 14.35 46.34 -15.78
CA PRO A 797 15.21 47.21 -14.98
C PRO A 797 16.69 47.14 -15.34
N ALA A 798 17.23 45.94 -15.62
CA ALA A 798 18.64 45.76 -15.97
C ALA A 798 18.98 46.43 -17.32
N ARG A 799 18.08 46.32 -18.31
CA ARG A 799 18.22 47.03 -19.58
C ARG A 799 18.19 48.54 -19.39
N GLU A 800 17.26 49.03 -18.57
CA GLU A 800 17.14 50.46 -18.29
C GLU A 800 18.34 51.01 -17.53
N ALA A 801 18.93 50.21 -16.63
CA ALA A 801 20.17 50.53 -15.93
C ALA A 801 21.35 50.75 -16.88
N ALA A 802 21.52 49.85 -17.86
CA ALA A 802 22.56 49.98 -18.87
C ALA A 802 22.34 51.22 -19.75
N LEU A 803 21.09 51.50 -20.15
CA LEU A 803 20.74 52.66 -20.97
C LEU A 803 20.94 53.99 -20.24
N ARG A 804 20.69 54.04 -18.92
CA ARG A 804 20.91 55.24 -18.11
C ARG A 804 22.38 55.62 -18.01
N VAL A 805 23.26 54.63 -18.03
CA VAL A 805 24.70 54.80 -17.96
C VAL A 805 25.32 55.17 -19.32
N VAL A 806 24.67 54.79 -20.42
CA VAL A 806 25.10 55.12 -21.80
C VAL A 806 23.93 55.74 -22.57
N PRO A 807 23.62 57.03 -22.34
CA PRO A 807 22.48 57.68 -22.97
C PRO A 807 22.60 57.73 -24.51
N SER A 808 23.82 57.76 -25.05
CA SER A 808 24.07 57.76 -26.50
C SER A 808 23.75 56.44 -27.20
N ARG A 809 23.57 55.33 -26.47
CA ARG A 809 23.39 53.95 -26.98
C ARG A 809 24.51 53.43 -27.90
N LEU A 810 25.51 54.24 -28.23
CA LEU A 810 26.60 53.91 -29.15
C LEU A 810 27.46 52.75 -28.64
N MET A 811 27.71 52.68 -27.33
CA MET A 811 28.50 51.59 -26.72
C MET A 811 27.75 50.26 -26.61
N LEU A 812 26.44 50.21 -26.88
CA LEU A 812 25.66 48.96 -26.91
C LEU A 812 25.65 48.32 -28.30
N ARG A 813 26.02 49.07 -29.34
CA ARG A 813 26.24 48.51 -30.67
C ARG A 813 27.61 47.85 -30.72
N LYS A 814 27.65 46.63 -31.23
CA LYS A 814 28.89 45.95 -31.60
C LYS A 814 29.44 46.63 -32.85
N GLN A 815 30.06 47.81 -32.71
CA GLN A 815 30.71 48.50 -33.82
C GLN A 815 32.07 49.02 -33.39
N ALA A 816 33.09 48.31 -33.87
CA ALA A 816 34.19 48.90 -34.59
C ALA A 816 34.60 47.88 -35.67
N GLU A 817 33.83 47.78 -36.75
CA GLU A 817 34.44 47.35 -38.01
C GLU A 817 35.44 48.45 -38.36
N VAL A 818 36.73 48.14 -38.25
CA VAL A 818 37.79 49.01 -38.74
C VAL A 818 37.55 49.15 -40.24
N ARG A 819 37.14 50.34 -40.68
CA ARG A 819 37.01 50.61 -42.12
C ARG A 819 38.41 50.90 -42.63
N VAL A 820 38.97 49.96 -43.37
CA VAL A 820 40.28 50.09 -44.00
C VAL A 820 40.06 50.61 -45.43
N TYR A 821 40.54 51.83 -45.69
CA TYR A 821 40.71 52.42 -47.01
C TYR A 821 42.15 52.15 -47.50
N GLU A 822 42.45 52.40 -48.78
CA GLU A 822 43.80 52.13 -49.36
C GLU A 822 44.93 52.81 -48.57
N ASP A 823 44.69 54.00 -48.02
CA ASP A 823 45.73 54.81 -47.34
C ASP A 823 45.47 55.02 -45.84
N MET A 824 44.33 54.58 -45.29
CA MET A 824 43.98 54.84 -43.88
C MET A 824 42.97 53.85 -43.30
N ALA A 825 43.10 53.58 -42.01
CA ALA A 825 42.12 52.81 -41.25
C ALA A 825 41.37 53.73 -40.29
N GLU A 826 40.04 53.76 -40.37
CA GLU A 826 39.18 54.53 -39.48
C GLU A 826 38.46 53.59 -38.51
N ALA A 827 38.60 53.86 -37.22
CA ALA A 827 37.85 53.20 -36.16
C ALA A 827 37.23 54.26 -35.25
N SER A 828 35.89 54.29 -35.20
CA SER A 828 35.18 55.15 -34.25
C SER A 828 35.16 54.46 -32.88
N VAL A 829 36.06 54.89 -32.00
CA VAL A 829 36.06 54.46 -30.59
C VAL A 829 35.29 55.49 -29.77
N PRO A 830 34.16 55.14 -29.15
CA PRO A 830 33.45 56.07 -28.27
C PRO A 830 34.34 56.38 -27.06
N LEU A 831 34.85 57.61 -27.00
CA LEU A 831 35.66 58.10 -25.88
C LEU A 831 34.76 58.45 -24.70
N ARG A 832 35.19 58.02 -23.50
CA ARG A 832 34.55 58.31 -22.22
C ARG A 832 35.22 59.56 -21.65
N ILE A 833 34.55 60.72 -21.73
CA ILE A 833 35.02 61.98 -21.12
C ILE A 833 34.31 62.16 -19.78
#